data_AF-A0A7L3P120-F1
#
_entry.id   AF-A0A7L3P120-F1
#
_cell.length_a   1.000
_cell.length_b   1.000
_cell.length_c   1.000
_cell.angle_alpha   90.00
_cell.angle_beta   90.00
_cell.angle_gamma   90.00
#
_symmetry.space_group_name_H-M   'P 1'
#
loop_
_entity.id
_entity.type
_entity.pdbx_description
1 polymer ?
#
loop_
_entity_poly.entity_id
_entity_poly.type
_entity_poly.pdbx_seq_one_letter_code
_entity_poly.pdbx_strand_id
1 'polypeptide(L)'
;MTTFLEFIQQNEDRDGVRFSWNVWPSSRLEATRMVVPVAALFTPLKERPDLPPIQYEPVLCSRTTCRAVLNPLCQVDYRAKLWACNFCYQRNQFPPTYAGISEMNQPAELLPQFSSIEYVVQRGPQMPLIFLYVVDTCMEDEDLQALKESMQMSLSLLPPTALVGLITFGRMVQVHELGCEGISKSYVFRGTKDLSAKQLQEMLGLTKVAVSQVGRGPQVQQPPPSNRFLQPVQKIDMNLTDLLGELQRDPWPVPQGKRPLRSSGVALSIAVGLLECTFPNTGARIMMFIGGPATQGPGMVVGDELKLPIRSWHDIEKDNAKYVKKGTKHFEALANRAATNGHVIDIYACALDQTGLLEMKCCPNYTGGYMVMGDSFNTSLFKQTFQRVFTKDMQGQFKMGFGGTLEIKTSREVKISGAIGPCVSLNSKGPCVSENEIGTGGTCQWKICGLNPTTTLALYFEVVNQHNAPIPQGGRGAIQFVTQYQHSSGQRRIRVTTVARNWADAQTQIQNIAASFDQEAAAILMARLAVYRAETEEGPDVLRWLDRQLIRLCQKFGEYHKDDPNSFRFSETFSLYPQFMFHLRRSPFLQVFNNSPDESSYYRHHFMRQDLTQSLIMVQPILYAYSFNGPPEPVLLDSSSILPDRILLMDTFFQILIYHGETIAQWRKSGYQDMPEYENFHHLLQAPVDDAQEILHSRFPMPRYIDTEHGGSQARFLLSKVNPSQTHNNMYAWGQVS
;
A
#
# COMPACT_ATOMS: atom_id res chain seq x y z
N MET A 1 -32.31 13.22 7.44
CA MET A 1 -31.58 12.13 8.12
C MET A 1 -30.57 11.61 7.13
N THR A 2 -29.29 11.66 7.44
CA THR A 2 -28.22 11.12 6.59
C THR A 2 -28.39 9.60 6.50
N THR A 3 -28.39 9.03 5.30
CA THR A 3 -28.43 7.56 5.15
C THR A 3 -27.12 6.93 5.64
N PHE A 4 -27.10 5.62 5.95
CA PHE A 4 -25.84 4.96 6.32
C PHE A 4 -24.79 5.02 5.19
N LEU A 5 -25.23 4.95 3.94
CA LEU A 5 -24.35 5.11 2.77
C LEU A 5 -23.70 6.49 2.73
N GLU A 6 -24.50 7.55 2.84
CA GLU A 6 -23.99 8.93 2.92
C GLU A 6 -23.08 9.13 4.13
N PHE A 7 -23.41 8.55 5.29
CA PHE A 7 -22.56 8.60 6.48
C PHE A 7 -21.20 7.95 6.22
N ILE A 8 -21.18 6.76 5.61
CA ILE A 8 -19.95 6.04 5.28
C ILE A 8 -19.07 6.87 4.33
N GLN A 9 -19.65 7.37 3.24
CA GLN A 9 -18.93 8.16 2.24
C GLN A 9 -18.34 9.45 2.83
N GLN A 10 -19.16 10.23 3.55
CA GLN A 10 -18.69 11.48 4.18
C GLN A 10 -17.58 11.26 5.21
N ASN A 11 -17.62 10.14 5.95
CA ASN A 11 -16.56 9.81 6.92
C ASN A 11 -15.26 9.38 6.22
N GLU A 12 -15.34 8.66 5.09
CA GLU A 12 -14.16 8.31 4.31
C GLU A 12 -13.54 9.55 3.65
N ASP A 13 -14.35 10.41 3.04
CA ASP A 13 -13.88 11.63 2.37
C ASP A 13 -13.24 12.59 3.38
N ARG A 14 -13.84 12.74 4.56
CA ARG A 14 -13.31 13.63 5.61
C ARG A 14 -12.13 13.02 6.34
N ASP A 15 -12.28 11.80 6.85
CA ASP A 15 -11.37 11.22 7.85
C ASP A 15 -10.47 10.11 7.30
N GLY A 16 -10.63 9.72 6.03
CA GLY A 16 -9.85 8.64 5.42
C GLY A 16 -10.06 7.31 6.14
N VAL A 17 -11.26 7.05 6.65
CA VAL A 17 -11.54 5.85 7.45
C VAL A 17 -12.84 5.16 7.07
N ARG A 18 -12.78 3.83 6.94
CA ARG A 18 -13.93 2.94 6.71
C ARG A 18 -13.94 1.81 7.73
N PHE A 19 -14.98 1.74 8.56
CA PHE A 19 -15.11 0.70 9.59
C PHE A 19 -15.97 -0.46 9.09
N SER A 20 -15.66 -1.69 9.50
CA SER A 20 -16.56 -2.85 9.31
C SER A 20 -17.92 -2.66 9.98
N TRP A 21 -17.94 -1.96 11.12
CA TRP A 21 -19.14 -1.66 11.90
C TRP A 21 -19.11 -0.20 12.36
N ASN A 22 -20.13 0.57 12.01
CA ASN A 22 -20.26 1.99 12.41
C ASN A 22 -21.07 2.21 13.70
N VAL A 23 -21.62 1.14 14.27
CA VAL A 23 -22.17 1.09 15.63
C VAL A 23 -21.53 -0.09 16.33
N TRP A 24 -20.96 0.14 17.51
CA TRP A 24 -20.17 -0.87 18.21
C TRP A 24 -20.98 -1.55 19.31
N PRO A 25 -20.80 -2.87 19.50
CA PRO A 25 -21.43 -3.58 20.60
C PRO A 25 -20.87 -3.05 21.92
N SER A 26 -21.74 -2.80 22.90
CA SER A 26 -21.33 -2.31 24.21
C SER A 26 -20.57 -3.34 25.05
N SER A 27 -20.53 -4.62 24.65
CA SER A 27 -19.89 -5.69 25.39
C SER A 27 -18.98 -6.59 24.56
N ARG A 28 -17.92 -7.11 25.21
CA ARG A 28 -16.96 -8.06 24.64
C ARG A 28 -17.62 -9.34 24.15
N LEU A 29 -18.58 -9.89 24.91
CA LEU A 29 -19.26 -11.14 24.53
C LEU A 29 -19.95 -11.00 23.18
N GLU A 30 -20.63 -9.87 22.96
CA GLU A 30 -21.37 -9.63 21.73
C GLU A 30 -20.44 -9.24 20.57
N ALA A 31 -19.35 -8.51 20.85
CA ALA A 31 -18.30 -8.26 19.87
C ALA A 31 -17.74 -9.57 19.28
N THR A 32 -17.43 -10.56 20.12
CA THR A 32 -16.98 -11.88 19.66
C THR A 32 -18.05 -12.59 18.81
N ARG A 33 -19.33 -12.39 19.14
CA ARG A 33 -20.45 -12.98 18.38
C ARG A 33 -20.71 -12.26 17.06
N MET A 34 -20.11 -11.11 16.76
CA MET A 34 -20.34 -10.37 15.50
C MET A 34 -19.61 -10.98 14.29
N VAL A 35 -18.76 -11.98 14.50
CA VAL A 35 -18.02 -12.74 13.48
C VAL A 35 -16.94 -11.90 12.79
N VAL A 36 -17.31 -10.81 12.11
CA VAL A 36 -16.38 -9.82 11.58
C VAL A 36 -15.94 -8.90 12.73
N PRO A 37 -14.63 -8.73 12.98
CA PRO A 37 -14.16 -7.88 14.07
C PRO A 37 -14.49 -6.40 13.81
N VAL A 38 -14.55 -5.60 14.88
CA VAL A 38 -14.51 -4.14 14.75
C VAL A 38 -13.13 -3.76 14.24
N ALA A 39 -13.06 -3.30 13.01
CA ALA A 39 -11.82 -2.97 12.34
C ALA A 39 -12.04 -1.81 11.38
N ALA A 40 -10.96 -1.13 11.01
CA ALA A 40 -10.99 0.03 10.11
C ALA A 40 -9.90 -0.05 9.05
N LEU A 41 -10.25 0.28 7.81
CA LEU A 41 -9.28 0.73 6.82
C LEU A 41 -9.01 2.21 7.10
N PHE A 42 -7.75 2.58 7.25
CA PHE A 42 -7.31 3.93 7.59
C PHE A 42 -6.20 4.41 6.65
N THR A 43 -6.45 5.55 6.01
CA THR A 43 -5.56 6.22 5.06
C THR A 43 -4.98 7.49 5.69
N PRO A 44 -3.85 7.42 6.42
CA PRO A 44 -3.33 8.52 7.24
C PRO A 44 -3.08 9.82 6.47
N LEU A 45 -2.74 9.75 5.18
CA LEU A 45 -2.42 10.91 4.35
C LEU A 45 -3.46 11.16 3.24
N LYS A 46 -4.71 10.71 3.38
CA LYS A 46 -5.77 10.97 2.40
C LYS A 46 -5.77 12.44 1.97
N GLU A 47 -5.81 12.74 0.68
CA GLU A 47 -5.77 14.14 0.23
C GLU A 47 -7.02 14.91 0.71
N ARG A 48 -6.80 16.11 1.24
CA ARG A 48 -7.83 17.05 1.70
C ARG A 48 -7.49 18.45 1.17
N PRO A 49 -7.76 18.72 -0.11
CA PRO A 49 -7.39 20.01 -0.73
C PRO A 49 -8.15 21.19 -0.11
N ASP A 50 -9.25 20.92 0.58
CA ASP A 50 -10.09 21.89 1.25
C ASP A 50 -9.51 22.39 2.60
N LEU A 51 -8.57 21.68 3.21
CA LEU A 51 -7.99 22.03 4.51
C LEU A 51 -6.47 22.27 4.42
N PRO A 52 -5.99 23.53 4.53
CA PRO A 52 -4.56 23.80 4.58
C PRO A 52 -3.95 23.33 5.92
N PRO A 53 -2.65 22.99 5.95
CA PRO A 53 -1.98 22.61 7.18
C PRO A 53 -1.83 23.81 8.12
N ILE A 54 -2.00 23.57 9.40
CA ILE A 54 -2.06 24.58 10.45
C ILE A 54 -0.68 24.81 11.08
N GLN A 55 -0.27 26.06 11.22
CA GLN A 55 1.11 26.44 11.58
C GLN A 55 1.31 26.66 13.10
N TYR A 56 0.82 25.74 13.92
CA TYR A 56 1.11 25.74 15.35
C TYR A 56 1.21 24.32 15.91
N GLU A 57 1.76 24.19 17.13
CA GLU A 57 1.87 22.88 17.77
C GLU A 57 0.53 22.37 18.29
N PRO A 58 0.27 21.05 18.20
CA PRO A 58 -0.96 20.47 18.73
C PRO A 58 -1.04 20.62 20.25
N VAL A 59 -2.23 20.98 20.75
CA VAL A 59 -2.50 21.06 22.20
C VAL A 59 -2.72 19.65 22.73
N LEU A 60 -1.96 19.25 23.76
CA LEU A 60 -1.98 17.90 24.33
C LEU A 60 -2.62 17.87 25.71
N CYS A 61 -3.30 16.76 26.02
CA CYS A 61 -3.78 16.46 27.36
C CYS A 61 -2.60 16.40 28.35
N SER A 62 -2.75 17.04 29.50
CA SER A 62 -1.71 17.15 30.53
C SER A 62 -1.44 15.83 31.26
N ARG A 63 -2.36 14.86 31.24
CA ARG A 63 -2.16 13.53 31.84
C ARG A 63 -1.11 12.75 31.06
N THR A 64 -0.01 12.39 31.73
CA THR A 64 1.16 11.70 31.17
C THR A 64 0.82 10.41 30.42
N THR A 65 -0.10 9.60 30.95
CA THR A 65 -0.50 8.33 30.34
C THR A 65 -1.47 8.48 29.17
N CYS A 66 -2.05 9.67 28.97
CA CYS A 66 -3.02 9.92 27.91
C CYS A 66 -2.40 10.70 26.75
N ARG A 67 -1.96 11.95 26.99
CA ARG A 67 -1.34 12.82 25.97
C ARG A 67 -2.14 12.89 24.65
N ALA A 68 -3.45 12.68 24.67
CA ALA A 68 -4.31 12.84 23.51
C ALA A 68 -4.32 14.29 23.04
N VAL A 69 -4.44 14.50 21.73
CA VAL A 69 -4.53 15.81 21.11
C VAL A 69 -5.95 16.37 21.32
N LEU A 70 -6.04 17.68 21.58
CA LEU A 70 -7.30 18.42 21.57
C LEU A 70 -8.04 18.17 20.26
N ASN A 71 -9.35 17.91 20.35
CA ASN A 71 -10.16 17.48 19.22
C ASN A 71 -11.63 17.87 19.44
N PRO A 72 -12.50 17.79 18.40
CA PRO A 72 -13.88 18.26 18.48
C PRO A 72 -14.78 17.51 19.48
N LEU A 73 -14.34 16.36 20.01
CA LEU A 73 -15.08 15.60 21.02
C LEU A 73 -14.80 16.08 22.45
N CYS A 74 -13.82 16.98 22.64
CA CYS A 74 -13.48 17.51 23.95
C CYS A 74 -14.55 18.52 24.41
N GLN A 75 -14.99 18.41 25.67
CA GLN A 75 -15.89 19.40 26.25
C GLN A 75 -15.08 20.62 26.68
N VAL A 76 -15.55 21.82 26.32
CA VAL A 76 -14.83 23.08 26.53
C VAL A 76 -15.64 23.99 27.44
N ASP A 77 -14.98 24.53 28.46
CA ASP A 77 -15.49 25.59 29.31
C ASP A 77 -14.79 26.90 28.93
N TYR A 78 -15.46 27.71 28.10
CA TYR A 78 -14.94 28.98 27.60
C TYR A 78 -14.82 30.06 28.68
N ARG A 79 -15.54 29.93 29.80
CA ARG A 79 -15.48 30.88 30.91
C ARG A 79 -14.28 30.59 31.80
N ALA A 80 -14.09 29.33 32.17
CA ALA A 80 -12.94 28.90 32.97
C ALA A 80 -11.65 28.73 32.15
N LYS A 81 -11.75 28.79 30.81
CA LYS A 81 -10.64 28.52 29.88
C LYS A 81 -10.04 27.12 30.09
N LEU A 82 -10.93 26.14 30.25
CA LEU A 82 -10.59 24.74 30.46
C LEU A 82 -11.18 23.85 29.36
N TRP A 83 -10.58 22.69 29.14
CA TRP A 83 -11.15 21.63 28.32
C TRP A 83 -10.97 20.27 28.98
N ALA A 84 -11.97 19.40 28.85
CA ALA A 84 -11.94 18.04 29.35
C ALA A 84 -11.62 17.07 28.21
N CYS A 85 -10.53 16.31 28.37
CA CYS A 85 -10.12 15.30 27.40
C CYS A 85 -11.17 14.18 27.31
N ASN A 86 -11.66 13.89 26.10
CA ASN A 86 -12.68 12.86 25.85
C ASN A 86 -12.22 11.40 26.08
N PHE A 87 -10.90 11.17 26.21
CA PHE A 87 -10.35 9.84 26.47
C PHE A 87 -10.21 9.52 27.96
N CYS A 88 -9.75 10.50 28.75
CA CYS A 88 -9.34 10.27 30.14
C CYS A 88 -10.03 11.19 31.16
N TYR A 89 -10.89 12.10 30.69
CA TYR A 89 -11.64 13.09 31.46
C TYR A 89 -10.79 14.06 32.29
N GLN A 90 -9.48 14.12 32.01
CA GLN A 90 -8.59 15.11 32.60
C GLN A 90 -9.05 16.51 32.16
N ARG A 91 -9.26 17.40 33.12
CA ARG A 91 -9.42 18.84 32.86
C ARG A 91 -8.04 19.44 32.63
N ASN A 92 -7.92 20.19 31.55
CA ASN A 92 -6.68 20.82 31.08
C ASN A 92 -6.93 22.31 30.91
N GLN A 93 -5.93 23.11 31.24
CA GLN A 93 -5.93 24.53 30.93
C GLN A 93 -5.51 24.74 29.47
N PHE A 94 -6.10 25.72 28.80
CA PHE A 94 -5.61 26.14 27.49
C PHE A 94 -4.22 26.79 27.58
N PRO A 95 -3.38 26.66 26.54
CA PRO A 95 -2.12 27.39 26.48
C PRO A 95 -2.36 28.91 26.42
N PRO A 96 -1.37 29.74 26.80
CA PRO A 96 -1.51 31.20 26.81
C PRO A 96 -1.91 31.79 25.45
N THR A 97 -1.51 31.16 24.34
CA THR A 97 -1.89 31.55 22.98
C THR A 97 -3.41 31.52 22.75
N TYR A 98 -4.15 30.75 23.55
CA TYR A 98 -5.60 30.55 23.42
C TYR A 98 -6.37 31.38 24.46
N ALA A 99 -5.75 32.36 25.11
CA ALA A 99 -6.42 33.19 26.12
C ALA A 99 -7.69 33.89 25.61
N GLY A 100 -7.71 34.26 24.32
CA GLY A 100 -8.85 34.91 23.64
C GLY A 100 -9.94 33.97 23.12
N ILE A 101 -9.87 32.65 23.40
CA ILE A 101 -10.86 31.67 22.91
C ILE A 101 -12.26 32.02 23.40
N SER A 102 -13.27 31.91 22.53
CA SER A 102 -14.69 32.08 22.88
C SER A 102 -15.56 31.16 22.04
N GLU A 103 -16.86 31.07 22.35
CA GLU A 103 -17.80 30.25 21.56
C GLU A 103 -17.86 30.65 20.08
N MET A 104 -17.71 31.96 19.79
CA MET A 104 -17.72 32.50 18.42
C MET A 104 -16.34 32.47 17.75
N ASN A 105 -15.27 32.29 18.52
CA ASN A 105 -13.89 32.26 18.03
C ASN A 105 -13.17 31.06 18.63
N GLN A 106 -13.44 29.89 18.06
CA GLN A 106 -12.87 28.61 18.48
C GLN A 106 -11.64 28.28 17.60
N PRO A 107 -10.62 27.64 18.18
CA PRO A 107 -9.49 27.12 17.41
C PRO A 107 -9.96 26.03 16.45
N ALA A 108 -9.27 25.88 15.32
CA ALA A 108 -9.68 24.99 14.23
C ALA A 108 -9.90 23.55 14.69
N GLU A 109 -9.04 23.02 15.57
CA GLU A 109 -9.12 21.64 16.05
C GLU A 109 -10.35 21.29 16.90
N LEU A 110 -11.17 22.27 17.29
CA LEU A 110 -12.44 22.05 17.98
C LEU A 110 -13.63 22.01 17.01
N LEU A 111 -13.45 22.46 15.77
CA LEU A 111 -14.50 22.47 14.77
C LEU A 111 -14.72 21.06 14.20
N PRO A 112 -15.96 20.55 14.10
CA PRO A 112 -16.22 19.21 13.57
C PRO A 112 -15.73 18.96 12.14
N GLN A 113 -15.57 20.02 11.31
CA GLN A 113 -15.01 19.87 9.96
C GLN A 113 -13.51 19.47 9.98
N PHE A 114 -12.82 19.76 11.09
CA PHE A 114 -11.41 19.49 11.35
C PHE A 114 -11.21 18.28 12.27
N SER A 115 -12.14 17.32 12.29
CA SER A 115 -11.93 16.01 12.92
C SER A 115 -10.65 15.33 12.44
N SER A 116 -10.29 15.59 11.19
CA SER A 116 -8.97 15.33 10.60
C SER A 116 -8.27 16.63 10.26
N ILE A 117 -7.09 16.85 10.85
CA ILE A 117 -6.33 18.10 10.79
C ILE A 117 -4.83 17.80 10.70
N GLU A 118 -4.07 18.65 10.02
CA GLU A 118 -2.62 18.52 9.90
C GLU A 118 -1.91 19.75 10.49
N TYR A 119 -0.93 19.52 11.35
CA TYR A 119 -0.10 20.54 12.00
C TYR A 119 1.31 20.54 11.41
N VAL A 120 1.90 21.72 11.26
CA VAL A 120 3.32 21.90 10.91
C VAL A 120 4.10 22.26 12.17
N VAL A 121 5.11 21.44 12.50
CA VAL A 121 5.92 21.63 13.71
C VAL A 121 7.29 22.19 13.31
N GLN A 122 7.60 23.39 13.79
CA GLN A 122 8.90 24.05 13.58
C GLN A 122 9.90 23.65 14.67
N ARG A 123 10.31 22.38 14.70
CA ARG A 123 11.36 21.90 15.62
C ARG A 123 12.59 21.42 14.87
N GLY A 124 13.70 22.12 15.07
CA GLY A 124 15.02 21.73 14.57
C GLY A 124 15.27 22.06 13.08
N PRO A 125 16.50 21.84 12.60
CA PRO A 125 16.84 22.02 11.20
C PRO A 125 16.14 20.97 10.33
N GLN A 126 15.70 21.37 9.15
CA GLN A 126 15.11 20.46 8.17
C GLN A 126 16.19 19.59 7.54
N MET A 127 15.94 18.28 7.44
CA MET A 127 16.84 17.35 6.76
C MET A 127 16.45 17.23 5.28
N PRO A 128 17.43 17.21 4.36
CA PRO A 128 17.14 16.94 2.95
C PRO A 128 16.62 15.51 2.76
N LEU A 129 15.85 15.29 1.69
CA LEU A 129 15.51 13.95 1.24
C LEU A 129 16.76 13.24 0.70
N ILE A 130 16.78 11.91 0.78
CA ILE A 130 17.92 11.10 0.29
C ILE A 130 17.42 10.04 -0.69
N PHE A 131 18.03 9.94 -1.86
CA PHE A 131 17.71 8.96 -2.91
C PHE A 131 18.97 8.18 -3.29
N LEU A 132 18.98 6.87 -3.02
CA LEU A 132 20.09 5.99 -3.34
C LEU A 132 19.68 5.03 -4.46
N TYR A 133 20.27 5.20 -5.64
CA TYR A 133 20.05 4.33 -6.78
C TYR A 133 20.93 3.09 -6.65
N VAL A 134 20.33 1.89 -6.71
CA VAL A 134 21.03 0.60 -6.64
C VAL A 134 20.73 -0.17 -7.93
N VAL A 135 21.67 -0.15 -8.86
CA VAL A 135 21.43 -0.47 -10.27
C VAL A 135 22.15 -1.75 -10.66
N ASP A 136 21.37 -2.75 -11.09
CA ASP A 136 21.90 -3.94 -11.74
C ASP A 136 22.43 -3.62 -13.14
N THR A 137 23.53 -4.26 -13.51
CA THR A 137 24.19 -4.12 -14.83
C THR A 137 24.22 -5.45 -15.60
N CYS A 138 23.65 -6.52 -15.06
CA CYS A 138 23.56 -7.84 -15.68
C CYS A 138 22.27 -8.02 -16.52
N MET A 139 22.01 -7.11 -17.45
CA MET A 139 20.86 -7.14 -18.37
C MET A 139 21.28 -6.79 -19.80
N GLU A 140 20.36 -6.84 -20.76
CA GLU A 140 20.64 -6.47 -22.15
C GLU A 140 20.79 -4.95 -22.33
N ASP A 141 21.49 -4.54 -23.38
CA ASP A 141 21.83 -3.12 -23.60
C ASP A 141 20.59 -2.24 -23.81
N GLU A 142 19.55 -2.74 -24.47
CA GLU A 142 18.29 -2.01 -24.65
C GLU A 142 17.58 -1.73 -23.31
N ASP A 143 17.55 -2.73 -22.43
CA ASP A 143 16.96 -2.60 -21.09
C ASP A 143 17.78 -1.64 -20.23
N LEU A 144 19.11 -1.78 -20.23
CA LEU A 144 20.00 -0.92 -19.47
C LEU A 144 19.91 0.53 -19.97
N GLN A 145 19.85 0.74 -21.29
CA GLN A 145 19.73 2.06 -21.89
C GLN A 145 18.40 2.73 -21.50
N ALA A 146 17.28 2.01 -21.60
CA ALA A 146 15.97 2.53 -21.17
C ALA A 146 15.93 2.83 -19.66
N LEU A 147 16.62 2.02 -18.84
CA LEU A 147 16.74 2.25 -17.41
C LEU A 147 17.58 3.51 -17.12
N LYS A 148 18.70 3.72 -17.83
CA LYS A 148 19.54 4.92 -17.71
C LYS A 148 18.74 6.20 -17.97
N GLU A 149 17.99 6.21 -19.08
CA GLU A 149 17.10 7.33 -19.43
C GLU A 149 16.06 7.62 -18.34
N SER A 150 15.45 6.56 -17.80
CA SER A 150 14.45 6.67 -16.72
C SER A 150 15.07 7.24 -15.44
N MET A 151 16.28 6.81 -15.06
CA MET A 151 16.99 7.34 -13.90
C MET A 151 17.40 8.81 -14.09
N GLN A 152 17.93 9.18 -15.26
CA GLN A 152 18.26 10.57 -15.60
C GLN A 152 17.03 11.46 -15.55
N MET A 153 15.89 11.00 -16.09
CA MET A 153 14.62 11.71 -15.96
C MET A 153 14.26 11.90 -14.48
N SER A 154 14.38 10.86 -13.64
CA SER A 154 14.03 10.99 -12.21
C SER A 154 14.91 11.99 -11.47
N LEU A 155 16.20 12.05 -11.80
CA LEU A 155 17.16 12.99 -11.22
C LEU A 155 16.73 14.45 -11.48
N SER A 156 16.22 14.73 -12.68
CA SER A 156 15.72 16.07 -13.04
C SER A 156 14.49 16.53 -12.24
N LEU A 157 13.75 15.58 -11.64
CA LEU A 157 12.54 15.87 -10.87
C LEU A 157 12.83 16.14 -9.38
N LEU A 158 13.99 15.71 -8.88
CA LEU A 158 14.35 15.77 -7.46
C LEU A 158 14.51 17.22 -6.96
N PRO A 159 14.22 17.50 -5.67
CA PRO A 159 14.52 18.78 -5.07
C PRO A 159 16.02 19.11 -5.16
N PRO A 160 16.40 20.37 -5.44
CA PRO A 160 17.82 20.78 -5.56
C PRO A 160 18.68 20.41 -4.34
N THR A 161 18.09 20.41 -3.15
CA THR A 161 18.76 20.11 -1.88
C THR A 161 18.78 18.62 -1.52
N ALA A 162 18.06 17.76 -2.25
CA ALA A 162 18.05 16.33 -1.98
C ALA A 162 19.45 15.75 -2.16
N LEU A 163 19.82 14.76 -1.36
CA LEU A 163 21.06 14.02 -1.50
C LEU A 163 20.84 12.82 -2.41
N VAL A 164 21.74 12.61 -3.36
CA VAL A 164 21.73 11.43 -4.23
C VAL A 164 23.02 10.63 -4.11
N GLY A 165 22.90 9.32 -4.26
CA GLY A 165 24.02 8.38 -4.32
C GLY A 165 23.75 7.29 -5.36
N LEU A 166 24.83 6.65 -5.81
CA LEU A 166 24.77 5.58 -6.80
C LEU A 166 25.58 4.37 -6.35
N ILE A 167 24.95 3.21 -6.40
CA ILE A 167 25.57 1.90 -6.29
C ILE A 167 25.23 1.14 -7.56
N THR A 168 26.23 0.64 -8.27
CA THR A 168 26.02 -0.29 -9.39
C THR A 168 26.48 -1.68 -9.00
N PHE A 169 25.86 -2.70 -9.55
CA PHE A 169 26.26 -4.07 -9.26
C PHE A 169 26.04 -5.02 -10.43
N GLY A 170 26.81 -6.09 -10.40
CA GLY A 170 26.68 -7.27 -11.24
C GLY A 170 27.26 -8.44 -10.45
N ARG A 171 28.42 -8.95 -10.90
CA ARG A 171 29.23 -9.89 -10.10
C ARG A 171 29.88 -9.23 -8.87
N MET A 172 30.23 -7.95 -9.00
CA MET A 172 30.78 -7.13 -7.92
C MET A 172 29.79 -6.01 -7.56
N VAL A 173 29.95 -5.41 -6.39
CA VAL A 173 29.18 -4.23 -5.98
C VAL A 173 30.11 -3.02 -5.97
N GLN A 174 29.74 -1.95 -6.68
CA GLN A 174 30.51 -0.71 -6.79
C GLN A 174 29.76 0.43 -6.11
N VAL A 175 30.37 1.08 -5.13
CA VAL A 175 29.85 2.29 -4.47
C VAL A 175 30.56 3.50 -5.06
N HIS A 176 29.83 4.36 -5.76
CA HIS A 176 30.40 5.50 -6.50
C HIS A 176 30.60 6.72 -5.60
N GLU A 177 31.75 7.39 -5.73
CA GLU A 177 32.07 8.65 -5.07
C GLU A 177 31.78 9.81 -6.02
N LEU A 178 30.69 10.55 -5.78
CA LEU A 178 30.16 11.54 -6.74
C LEU A 178 30.84 12.91 -6.68
N GLY A 179 31.59 13.20 -5.61
CA GLY A 179 32.21 14.51 -5.38
C GLY A 179 33.64 14.66 -5.92
N CYS A 180 34.09 13.78 -6.83
CA CYS A 180 35.48 13.79 -7.32
C CYS A 180 35.57 14.46 -8.71
N GLU A 181 36.30 15.57 -8.80
CA GLU A 181 36.53 16.28 -10.06
C GLU A 181 37.66 15.62 -10.87
N GLY A 182 37.47 15.48 -12.19
CA GLY A 182 38.48 14.97 -13.12
C GLY A 182 38.71 13.45 -13.10
N ILE A 183 38.16 12.72 -12.12
CA ILE A 183 38.22 11.25 -12.05
C ILE A 183 36.98 10.68 -11.33
N SER A 184 36.33 9.69 -11.93
CA SER A 184 35.26 8.93 -11.26
C SER A 184 35.87 7.79 -10.44
N LYS A 185 35.66 7.83 -9.11
CA LYS A 185 36.14 6.78 -8.19
C LYS A 185 34.98 5.91 -7.72
N SER A 186 35.23 4.61 -7.62
CA SER A 186 34.27 3.67 -7.03
C SER A 186 34.98 2.68 -6.10
N TYR A 187 34.31 2.30 -5.02
CA TYR A 187 34.76 1.26 -4.11
C TYR A 187 34.13 -0.07 -4.49
N VAL A 188 34.97 -1.07 -4.78
CA VAL A 188 34.53 -2.38 -5.28
C VAL A 188 34.53 -3.42 -4.16
N PHE A 189 33.38 -4.02 -3.91
CA PHE A 189 33.18 -5.09 -2.94
C PHE A 189 32.84 -6.40 -3.64
N ARG A 190 33.28 -7.52 -3.05
CA ARG A 190 32.93 -8.85 -3.56
C ARG A 190 31.46 -9.13 -3.32
N GLY A 191 30.73 -9.50 -4.38
CA GLY A 191 29.32 -9.90 -4.30
C GLY A 191 29.05 -11.26 -3.62
N THR A 192 30.07 -11.89 -3.03
CA THR A 192 29.98 -13.22 -2.39
C THR A 192 29.92 -13.18 -0.87
N LYS A 193 30.17 -12.03 -0.24
CA LYS A 193 30.23 -11.87 1.21
C LYS A 193 29.37 -10.70 1.65
N ASP A 194 28.63 -10.88 2.74
CA ASP A 194 27.87 -9.79 3.36
C ASP A 194 28.78 -8.86 4.17
N LEU A 195 28.34 -7.62 4.37
CA LEU A 195 29.04 -6.60 5.16
C LEU A 195 28.08 -5.95 6.16
N SER A 196 28.51 -5.86 7.41
CA SER A 196 27.79 -5.06 8.42
C SER A 196 28.00 -3.57 8.20
N ALA A 197 27.09 -2.74 8.72
CA ALA A 197 27.21 -1.28 8.64
C ALA A 197 28.53 -0.76 9.25
N LYS A 198 29.00 -1.36 10.34
CA LYS A 198 30.27 -1.00 10.99
C LYS A 198 31.48 -1.31 10.10
N GLN A 199 31.53 -2.51 9.52
CA GLN A 199 32.61 -2.88 8.60
C GLN A 199 32.63 -1.97 7.37
N LEU A 200 31.46 -1.66 6.82
CA LEU A 200 31.35 -0.75 5.68
C LEU A 200 31.81 0.67 6.05
N GLN A 201 31.44 1.14 7.24
CA GLN A 201 31.89 2.43 7.77
C GLN A 201 33.42 2.52 7.86
N GLU A 202 34.07 1.48 8.40
CA GLU A 202 35.53 1.40 8.51
C GLU A 202 36.21 1.35 7.13
N MET A 203 35.71 0.51 6.21
CA MET A 203 36.28 0.36 4.86
C MET A 203 36.13 1.63 4.00
N LEU A 204 35.02 2.36 4.15
CA LEU A 204 34.77 3.60 3.43
C LEU A 204 35.34 4.84 4.14
N GLY A 205 35.99 4.68 5.29
CA GLY A 205 36.55 5.78 6.08
C GLY A 205 35.48 6.79 6.53
N LEU A 206 34.27 6.32 6.81
CA LEU A 206 33.14 7.15 7.20
C LEU A 206 33.20 7.48 8.70
N THR A 207 33.14 8.76 9.04
CA THR A 207 32.83 9.18 10.41
C THR A 207 31.31 9.36 10.51
N LYS A 208 30.69 8.91 11.62
CA LYS A 208 29.27 9.21 11.85
C LYS A 208 29.08 10.72 11.78
N VAL A 209 28.21 11.18 10.88
CA VAL A 209 27.78 12.59 10.90
C VAL A 209 27.06 12.77 12.24
N ALA A 210 27.65 13.56 13.13
CA ALA A 210 27.00 13.91 14.38
C ALA A 210 25.76 14.73 14.03
N VAL A 211 24.58 14.11 14.07
CA VAL A 211 23.33 14.85 14.17
C VAL A 211 23.38 15.50 15.55
N SER A 212 23.88 16.73 15.60
CA SER A 212 24.17 17.42 16.84
C SER A 212 22.93 17.43 17.73
N GLN A 213 23.06 16.84 18.92
CA GLN A 213 22.08 17.04 19.98
C GLN A 213 21.97 18.54 20.26
N VAL A 214 20.72 18.98 20.39
CA VAL A 214 20.26 20.35 20.56
C VAL A 214 20.97 21.03 21.74
N GLY A 215 22.05 21.76 21.45
CA GLY A 215 22.63 22.76 22.34
C GLY A 215 21.91 24.10 22.15
N ARG A 216 21.48 24.74 23.24
CA ARG A 216 20.91 26.09 23.25
C ARG A 216 22.01 27.11 22.90
N GLY A 217 22.17 27.42 21.62
CA GLY A 217 23.06 28.47 21.12
C GLY A 217 22.49 29.13 19.86
N PRO A 218 22.94 30.35 19.49
CA PRO A 218 22.41 31.08 18.34
C PRO A 218 22.63 30.30 17.04
N GLN A 219 21.60 30.19 16.21
CA GLN A 219 21.62 29.50 14.92
C GLN A 219 22.57 30.18 13.93
N VAL A 220 23.76 29.62 13.75
CA VAL A 220 24.55 29.81 12.52
C VAL A 220 24.03 28.78 11.52
N GLN A 221 23.58 29.20 10.33
CA GLN A 221 23.24 28.30 9.21
C GLN A 221 24.48 27.49 8.82
N GLN A 222 24.61 26.29 9.38
CA GLN A 222 25.60 25.33 8.89
C GLN A 222 25.13 24.78 7.53
N PRO A 223 26.06 24.52 6.58
CA PRO A 223 25.72 23.86 5.34
C PRO A 223 25.05 22.50 5.63
N PRO A 224 24.11 22.04 4.79
CA PRO A 224 23.46 20.75 4.97
C PRO A 224 24.52 19.63 5.08
N PRO A 225 24.34 18.66 6.00
CA PRO A 225 25.27 17.55 6.11
C PRO A 225 25.24 16.72 4.81
N SER A 226 26.38 16.63 4.11
CA SER A 226 26.58 15.77 2.95
C SER A 226 27.82 14.90 3.14
N ASN A 227 27.89 13.75 2.46
CA ASN A 227 29.06 12.87 2.47
C ASN A 227 29.58 12.67 1.04
N ARG A 228 30.82 12.20 0.88
CA ARG A 228 31.44 11.87 -0.41
C ARG A 228 30.59 10.95 -1.31
N PHE A 229 29.78 10.07 -0.73
CA PHE A 229 28.88 9.15 -1.44
C PHE A 229 27.46 9.68 -1.63
N LEU A 230 27.08 10.75 -0.93
CA LEU A 230 25.72 11.31 -0.90
C LEU A 230 25.81 12.83 -1.01
N GLN A 231 25.63 13.33 -2.23
CA GLN A 231 25.85 14.74 -2.59
C GLN A 231 24.54 15.42 -2.99
N PRO A 232 24.38 16.74 -2.76
CA PRO A 232 23.20 17.49 -3.18
C PRO A 232 23.00 17.48 -4.70
N VAL A 233 21.77 17.26 -5.18
CA VAL A 233 21.45 17.20 -6.62
C VAL A 233 22.00 18.40 -7.37
N GLN A 234 21.74 19.63 -6.90
CA GLN A 234 22.18 20.86 -7.57
C GLN A 234 23.71 21.03 -7.72
N LYS A 235 24.52 20.18 -7.06
CA LYS A 235 25.98 20.22 -7.14
C LYS A 235 26.57 19.17 -8.07
N ILE A 236 25.88 18.05 -8.29
CA ILE A 236 26.41 16.88 -8.99
C ILE A 236 25.46 16.37 -10.09
N ASP A 237 24.42 17.12 -10.44
CA ASP A 237 23.39 16.71 -11.39
C ASP A 237 23.99 16.39 -12.76
N MET A 238 24.86 17.26 -13.27
CA MET A 238 25.57 17.05 -14.54
C MET A 238 26.47 15.80 -14.46
N ASN A 239 27.37 15.74 -13.47
CA ASN A 239 28.28 14.61 -13.28
C ASN A 239 27.54 13.27 -13.14
N LEU A 240 26.43 13.24 -12.39
CA LEU A 240 25.65 12.02 -12.21
C LEU A 240 24.85 11.69 -13.47
N THR A 241 24.36 12.67 -14.22
CA THR A 241 23.69 12.44 -15.50
C THR A 241 24.64 11.80 -16.51
N ASP A 242 25.87 12.32 -16.62
CA ASP A 242 26.92 11.78 -17.48
C ASP A 242 27.31 10.37 -17.03
N LEU A 243 27.56 10.16 -15.73
CA LEU A 243 27.90 8.84 -15.17
C LEU A 243 26.78 7.82 -15.45
N LEU A 244 25.51 8.20 -15.23
CA LEU A 244 24.38 7.35 -15.59
C LEU A 244 24.34 7.05 -17.09
N GLY A 245 24.67 8.01 -17.95
CA GLY A 245 24.76 7.84 -19.41
C GLY A 245 25.91 6.95 -19.86
N GLU A 246 27.00 6.91 -19.09
CA GLU A 246 28.20 6.10 -19.33
C GLU A 246 28.10 4.68 -18.77
N LEU A 247 27.04 4.34 -18.01
CA LEU A 247 26.86 2.99 -17.49
C LEU A 247 26.81 1.95 -18.63
N GLN A 248 27.59 0.88 -18.44
CA GLN A 248 27.71 -0.27 -19.32
C GLN A 248 27.29 -1.55 -18.59
N ARG A 249 27.12 -2.63 -19.37
CA ARG A 249 26.86 -3.97 -18.84
C ARG A 249 27.98 -4.43 -17.91
N ASP A 250 27.64 -5.37 -17.03
CA ASP A 250 28.63 -6.06 -16.19
C ASP A 250 29.72 -6.67 -17.12
N PRO A 251 31.00 -6.37 -16.92
CA PRO A 251 32.06 -6.71 -17.88
C PRO A 251 32.40 -8.20 -17.90
N TRP A 252 31.79 -9.00 -17.04
CA TRP A 252 32.08 -10.43 -16.93
C TRP A 252 31.30 -11.22 -17.98
N PRO A 253 31.98 -12.01 -18.83
CA PRO A 253 31.29 -12.81 -19.84
C PRO A 253 30.43 -13.91 -19.19
N VAL A 254 29.28 -14.17 -19.79
CA VAL A 254 28.35 -15.23 -19.36
C VAL A 254 28.61 -16.49 -20.20
N PRO A 255 29.10 -17.59 -19.61
CA PRO A 255 29.32 -18.82 -20.36
C PRO A 255 28.01 -19.40 -20.93
N GLN A 256 28.11 -20.22 -21.98
CA GLN A 256 26.95 -20.90 -22.54
C GLN A 256 26.22 -21.74 -21.47
N GLY A 257 24.89 -21.70 -21.48
CA GLY A 257 24.07 -22.45 -20.53
C GLY A 257 24.07 -21.87 -19.10
N LYS A 258 24.60 -20.66 -18.89
CA LYS A 258 24.64 -19.99 -17.59
C LYS A 258 23.84 -18.68 -17.56
N ARG A 259 23.40 -18.30 -16.36
CA ARG A 259 22.90 -16.97 -16.01
C ARG A 259 24.08 -16.08 -15.60
N PRO A 260 23.96 -14.75 -15.76
CA PRO A 260 24.91 -13.81 -15.16
C PRO A 260 25.05 -14.02 -13.66
N LEU A 261 26.24 -13.76 -13.10
CA LEU A 261 26.47 -13.77 -11.67
C LEU A 261 26.01 -12.45 -11.07
N ARG A 262 24.94 -12.49 -10.28
CA ARG A 262 24.25 -11.31 -9.78
C ARG A 262 24.13 -11.33 -8.27
N SER A 263 24.68 -10.30 -7.64
CA SER A 263 24.81 -10.19 -6.18
C SER A 263 23.84 -9.20 -5.54
N SER A 264 22.57 -9.28 -5.92
CA SER A 264 21.49 -8.39 -5.47
C SER A 264 21.42 -8.26 -3.94
N GLY A 265 21.50 -9.38 -3.21
CA GLY A 265 21.40 -9.36 -1.75
C GLY A 265 22.56 -8.65 -1.06
N VAL A 266 23.78 -8.70 -1.62
CA VAL A 266 24.94 -7.96 -1.09
C VAL A 266 24.87 -6.49 -1.47
N ALA A 267 24.47 -6.17 -2.71
CA ALA A 267 24.27 -4.79 -3.14
C ALA A 267 23.26 -4.05 -2.24
N LEU A 268 22.12 -4.69 -1.93
CA LEU A 268 21.13 -4.12 -1.03
C LEU A 268 21.65 -4.02 0.41
N SER A 269 22.40 -4.99 0.91
CA SER A 269 22.99 -4.93 2.26
C SER A 269 23.97 -3.77 2.41
N ILE A 270 24.80 -3.53 1.40
CA ILE A 270 25.72 -2.38 1.35
C ILE A 270 24.94 -1.07 1.29
N ALA A 271 23.88 -0.98 0.47
CA ALA A 271 23.03 0.20 0.39
C ALA A 271 22.37 0.54 1.73
N VAL A 272 21.79 -0.46 2.41
CA VAL A 272 21.23 -0.31 3.75
C VAL A 272 22.31 0.10 4.75
N GLY A 273 23.46 -0.56 4.74
CA GLY A 273 24.57 -0.26 5.64
C GLY A 273 25.15 1.14 5.45
N LEU A 274 25.20 1.64 4.22
CA LEU A 274 25.69 2.98 3.89
C LEU A 274 24.80 4.05 4.51
N LEU A 275 23.48 3.95 4.33
CA LEU A 275 22.54 4.91 4.92
C LEU A 275 22.47 4.75 6.45
N GLU A 276 22.57 3.54 6.97
CA GLU A 276 22.57 3.24 8.41
C GLU A 276 23.73 3.93 9.15
N CYS A 277 24.93 3.99 8.56
CA CYS A 277 26.09 4.62 9.19
C CYS A 277 26.26 6.13 8.87
N THR A 278 25.52 6.66 7.89
CA THR A 278 25.60 8.08 7.48
C THR A 278 24.39 8.91 7.94
N PHE A 279 23.17 8.48 7.62
CA PHE A 279 21.93 9.22 7.85
C PHE A 279 20.82 8.34 8.46
N PRO A 280 21.00 7.82 9.69
CA PRO A 280 19.94 7.06 10.36
C PRO A 280 18.79 7.97 10.81
N ASN A 281 17.56 7.43 10.84
CA ASN A 281 16.34 8.09 11.33
C ASN A 281 15.91 9.35 10.55
N THR A 282 16.27 9.45 9.28
CA THR A 282 15.78 10.48 8.36
C THR A 282 15.16 9.83 7.11
N GLY A 283 14.31 10.57 6.39
CA GLY A 283 13.70 10.10 5.16
C GLY A 283 14.74 9.82 4.07
N ALA A 284 14.88 8.55 3.73
CA ALA A 284 15.74 8.09 2.65
C ALA A 284 15.06 6.97 1.85
N ARG A 285 15.35 6.90 0.55
CA ARG A 285 14.74 5.97 -0.39
C ARG A 285 15.84 5.22 -1.15
N ILE A 286 15.97 3.92 -0.87
CA ILE A 286 16.83 3.00 -1.62
C ILE A 286 16.00 2.45 -2.78
N MET A 287 16.38 2.79 -4.00
CA MET A 287 15.67 2.39 -5.21
C MET A 287 16.50 1.31 -5.93
N MET A 288 16.06 0.07 -5.80
CA MET A 288 16.77 -1.08 -6.37
C MET A 288 16.16 -1.49 -7.72
N PHE A 289 16.98 -1.52 -8.75
CA PHE A 289 16.59 -1.91 -10.11
C PHE A 289 17.25 -3.23 -10.47
N ILE A 290 16.46 -4.25 -10.81
CA ILE A 290 16.94 -5.60 -11.11
C ILE A 290 16.36 -6.13 -12.42
N GLY A 291 17.22 -6.67 -13.29
CA GLY A 291 16.82 -7.29 -14.57
C GLY A 291 16.76 -8.81 -14.54
N GLY A 292 16.35 -9.45 -13.42
CA GLY A 292 16.56 -10.89 -13.17
C GLY A 292 16.91 -11.28 -11.71
N PRO A 293 17.09 -12.59 -11.42
CA PRO A 293 17.24 -13.09 -10.06
C PRO A 293 18.66 -12.99 -9.51
N ALA A 294 18.79 -12.98 -8.17
CA ALA A 294 20.08 -13.10 -7.50
C ALA A 294 20.65 -14.52 -7.66
N THR A 295 21.86 -14.62 -8.23
CA THR A 295 22.54 -15.90 -8.54
C THR A 295 23.86 -16.09 -7.79
N GLN A 296 24.25 -15.13 -6.95
CA GLN A 296 25.48 -15.20 -6.16
C GLN A 296 25.31 -14.53 -4.79
N GLY A 297 25.91 -15.15 -3.76
CA GLY A 297 26.07 -14.57 -2.44
C GLY A 297 24.82 -14.71 -1.54
N PRO A 298 24.84 -14.08 -0.35
CA PRO A 298 23.68 -13.96 0.52
C PRO A 298 22.49 -13.32 -0.22
N GLY A 299 21.30 -13.89 -0.03
CA GLY A 299 20.10 -13.49 -0.79
C GLY A 299 19.94 -14.17 -2.16
N MET A 300 20.77 -15.16 -2.50
CA MET A 300 20.62 -15.95 -3.74
C MET A 300 19.27 -16.65 -3.83
N VAL A 301 18.66 -16.64 -5.02
CA VAL A 301 17.31 -17.15 -5.33
C VAL A 301 17.38 -18.40 -6.20
N VAL A 302 18.35 -18.44 -7.12
CA VAL A 302 18.57 -19.57 -8.04
C VAL A 302 20.07 -19.72 -8.32
N GLY A 303 20.52 -20.90 -8.75
CA GLY A 303 21.88 -21.09 -9.23
C GLY A 303 22.11 -20.46 -10.62
N ASP A 304 23.36 -20.46 -11.05
CA ASP A 304 23.77 -19.93 -12.36
C ASP A 304 23.47 -20.87 -13.53
N GLU A 305 23.21 -22.16 -13.30
CA GLU A 305 22.89 -23.15 -14.35
C GLU A 305 21.51 -22.96 -14.98
N LEU A 306 21.41 -22.63 -16.28
CA LEU A 306 20.11 -22.41 -16.97
C LEU A 306 19.21 -23.65 -17.02
N LYS A 307 19.81 -24.86 -17.05
CA LYS A 307 19.07 -26.13 -17.00
C LYS A 307 18.23 -26.30 -15.73
N LEU A 308 18.57 -25.56 -14.67
CA LEU A 308 17.79 -25.53 -13.44
C LEU A 308 16.81 -24.35 -13.53
N PRO A 309 15.49 -24.59 -13.49
CA PRO A 309 14.51 -23.52 -13.50
C PRO A 309 14.50 -22.76 -12.17
N ILE A 310 13.93 -21.56 -12.20
CA ILE A 310 13.60 -20.81 -10.98
C ILE A 310 12.42 -21.51 -10.31
N ARG A 311 12.37 -21.49 -8.97
CA ARG A 311 11.31 -22.17 -8.19
C ARG A 311 9.90 -21.75 -8.64
N SER A 312 9.00 -22.73 -8.67
CA SER A 312 7.54 -22.57 -8.78
C SER A 312 6.85 -22.76 -7.42
N TRP A 313 5.55 -22.47 -7.33
CA TRP A 313 4.75 -22.82 -6.14
C TRP A 313 4.77 -24.33 -5.87
N HIS A 314 4.78 -25.14 -6.92
CA HIS A 314 4.84 -26.59 -6.81
C HIS A 314 6.17 -27.08 -6.21
N ASP A 315 7.28 -26.44 -6.58
CA ASP A 315 8.59 -26.76 -5.98
C ASP A 315 8.64 -26.36 -4.51
N ILE A 316 8.03 -25.22 -4.14
CA ILE A 316 7.98 -24.75 -2.76
C ILE A 316 7.17 -25.71 -1.88
N GLU A 317 5.99 -26.13 -2.35
CA GLU A 317 5.11 -27.05 -1.62
C GLU A 317 5.75 -28.43 -1.42
N LYS A 318 6.50 -28.91 -2.41
CA LYS A 318 7.27 -30.17 -2.34
C LYS A 318 8.62 -30.04 -1.64
N ASP A 319 8.93 -28.89 -1.02
CA ASP A 319 10.21 -28.55 -0.38
C ASP A 319 11.44 -28.75 -1.32
N ASN A 320 11.22 -28.62 -2.64
CA ASN A 320 12.25 -28.67 -3.69
C ASN A 320 12.82 -27.28 -4.04
N ALA A 321 12.71 -26.31 -3.13
CA ALA A 321 13.12 -24.93 -3.34
C ALA A 321 14.28 -24.53 -2.39
N LYS A 322 15.49 -24.99 -2.72
CA LYS A 322 16.69 -24.95 -1.84
C LYS A 322 17.07 -23.56 -1.31
N TYR A 323 16.77 -22.51 -2.07
CA TYR A 323 17.26 -21.15 -1.78
C TYR A 323 16.25 -20.28 -1.03
N VAL A 324 14.94 -20.55 -1.16
CA VAL A 324 13.86 -19.67 -0.69
C VAL A 324 14.03 -19.30 0.78
N LYS A 325 14.09 -20.29 1.70
CA LYS A 325 14.18 -20.04 3.14
C LYS A 325 15.40 -19.19 3.54
N LYS A 326 16.57 -19.43 2.91
CA LYS A 326 17.81 -18.68 3.20
C LYS A 326 17.78 -17.28 2.57
N GLY A 327 17.25 -17.15 1.35
CA GLY A 327 17.08 -15.88 0.65
C GLY A 327 16.11 -14.97 1.39
N THR A 328 14.91 -15.46 1.72
CA THR A 328 13.90 -14.72 2.48
C THR A 328 14.45 -14.19 3.80
N LYS A 329 15.13 -15.05 4.59
CA LYS A 329 15.73 -14.64 5.87
C LYS A 329 16.76 -13.51 5.71
N HIS A 330 17.55 -13.53 4.63
CA HIS A 330 18.52 -12.47 4.35
C HIS A 330 17.82 -11.13 4.14
N PHE A 331 16.83 -11.08 3.26
CA PHE A 331 16.10 -9.85 2.96
C PHE A 331 15.22 -9.39 4.12
N GLU A 332 14.66 -10.29 4.93
CA GLU A 332 13.94 -9.93 6.16
C GLU A 332 14.86 -9.22 7.16
N ALA A 333 16.10 -9.65 7.29
CA ALA A 333 17.08 -8.96 8.15
C ALA A 333 17.38 -7.55 7.64
N LEU A 334 17.51 -7.37 6.31
CA LEU A 334 17.71 -6.06 5.69
C LEU A 334 16.47 -5.16 5.83
N ALA A 335 15.27 -5.71 5.64
CA ALA A 335 14.00 -5.01 5.79
C ALA A 335 13.85 -4.44 7.21
N ASN A 336 14.14 -5.25 8.23
CA ASN A 336 14.09 -4.81 9.63
C ASN A 336 15.13 -3.74 9.95
N ARG A 337 16.37 -3.88 9.43
CA ARG A 337 17.42 -2.85 9.59
C ARG A 337 17.02 -1.52 8.96
N ALA A 338 16.55 -1.53 7.72
CA ALA A 338 16.08 -0.32 7.04
C ALA A 338 14.87 0.30 7.76
N ALA A 339 13.89 -0.52 8.13
CA ALA A 339 12.69 -0.04 8.83
C ALA A 339 13.04 0.57 10.20
N THR A 340 13.93 -0.05 10.96
CA THR A 340 14.40 0.49 12.25
C THR A 340 15.03 1.87 12.06
N ASN A 341 15.85 2.04 11.02
CA ASN A 341 16.50 3.31 10.69
C ASN A 341 15.59 4.30 9.93
N GLY A 342 14.33 3.95 9.64
CA GLY A 342 13.39 4.85 8.97
C GLY A 342 13.62 5.02 7.46
N HIS A 343 14.31 4.07 6.82
CA HIS A 343 14.61 4.09 5.39
C HIS A 343 13.61 3.25 4.59
N VAL A 344 13.34 3.68 3.36
CA VAL A 344 12.44 3.03 2.40
C VAL A 344 13.25 2.20 1.42
N ILE A 345 12.76 1.00 1.08
CA ILE A 345 13.35 0.17 0.01
C ILE A 345 12.30 -0.07 -1.08
N ASP A 346 12.55 0.45 -2.27
CA ASP A 346 11.79 0.13 -3.47
C ASP A 346 12.50 -0.97 -4.28
N ILE A 347 11.72 -1.81 -4.96
CA ILE A 347 12.20 -2.82 -5.89
C ILE A 347 11.49 -2.64 -7.23
N TYR A 348 12.27 -2.31 -8.25
CA TYR A 348 11.85 -2.22 -9.64
C TYR A 348 12.44 -3.41 -10.40
N ALA A 349 11.62 -4.43 -10.64
CA ALA A 349 12.02 -5.69 -11.23
C ALA A 349 11.44 -5.81 -12.65
N CYS A 350 12.32 -5.82 -13.65
CA CYS A 350 11.90 -6.00 -15.05
C CYS A 350 12.70 -7.09 -15.72
N ALA A 351 12.08 -8.24 -15.97
CA ALA A 351 12.69 -9.39 -16.63
C ALA A 351 11.62 -10.32 -17.20
N LEU A 352 12.00 -11.11 -18.21
CA LEU A 352 11.10 -12.10 -18.82
C LEU A 352 10.81 -13.32 -17.92
N ASP A 353 11.64 -13.55 -16.91
CA ASP A 353 11.50 -14.63 -15.92
C ASP A 353 11.48 -14.03 -14.51
N GLN A 354 11.24 -14.84 -13.49
CA GLN A 354 11.16 -14.42 -12.10
C GLN A 354 12.47 -13.77 -11.61
N THR A 355 12.34 -12.80 -10.70
CA THR A 355 13.46 -11.99 -10.18
C THR A 355 13.74 -12.22 -8.69
N GLY A 356 12.90 -12.98 -8.00
CA GLY A 356 13.02 -13.26 -6.57
C GLY A 356 12.23 -12.30 -5.68
N LEU A 357 11.14 -11.72 -6.19
CA LEU A 357 10.27 -10.85 -5.39
C LEU A 357 9.68 -11.58 -4.19
N LEU A 358 9.43 -12.90 -4.27
CA LEU A 358 9.00 -13.69 -3.11
C LEU A 358 9.97 -13.56 -1.93
N GLU A 359 11.27 -13.68 -2.18
CA GLU A 359 12.31 -13.61 -1.17
C GLU A 359 12.52 -12.17 -0.69
N MET A 360 12.36 -11.18 -1.56
CA MET A 360 12.62 -9.77 -1.27
C MET A 360 11.42 -8.98 -0.76
N LYS A 361 10.19 -9.53 -0.82
CA LYS A 361 8.94 -8.79 -0.55
C LYS A 361 8.90 -8.06 0.78
N CYS A 362 9.56 -8.58 1.81
CA CYS A 362 9.62 -7.97 3.14
C CYS A 362 10.25 -6.57 3.10
N CYS A 363 11.22 -6.30 2.23
CA CYS A 363 11.88 -5.00 2.13
C CYS A 363 10.89 -3.87 1.80
N PRO A 364 10.15 -3.90 0.67
CA PRO A 364 9.14 -2.89 0.37
C PRO A 364 7.87 -3.05 1.23
N ASN A 365 7.52 -4.25 1.70
CA ASN A 365 6.35 -4.45 2.57
C ASN A 365 6.52 -3.79 3.94
N TYR A 366 7.65 -3.97 4.61
CA TYR A 366 7.86 -3.43 5.97
C TYR A 366 8.16 -1.93 5.95
N THR A 367 8.90 -1.48 4.93
CA THR A 367 9.32 -0.08 4.87
C THR A 367 8.30 0.84 4.21
N GLY A 368 7.26 0.29 3.55
CA GLY A 368 6.32 1.07 2.75
C GLY A 368 6.88 1.51 1.40
N GLY A 369 7.98 0.89 0.95
CA GLY A 369 8.49 1.07 -0.40
C GLY A 369 7.59 0.43 -1.46
N TYR A 370 7.92 0.70 -2.71
CA TYR A 370 7.19 0.21 -3.88
C TYR A 370 7.79 -1.08 -4.41
N MET A 371 6.91 -1.95 -4.92
CA MET A 371 7.29 -3.11 -5.72
C MET A 371 6.70 -2.90 -7.11
N VAL A 372 7.54 -2.85 -8.14
CA VAL A 372 7.14 -2.74 -9.54
C VAL A 372 7.65 -3.96 -10.28
N MET A 373 6.76 -4.60 -11.03
CA MET A 373 7.08 -5.75 -11.86
C MET A 373 6.77 -5.43 -13.32
N GLY A 374 7.63 -5.86 -14.24
CA GLY A 374 7.39 -5.79 -15.68
C GLY A 374 8.27 -6.78 -16.44
N ASP A 375 8.06 -6.86 -17.75
CA ASP A 375 8.81 -7.78 -18.61
C ASP A 375 10.18 -7.20 -19.02
N SER A 376 10.27 -5.86 -19.13
CA SER A 376 11.45 -5.13 -19.60
C SER A 376 11.40 -3.67 -19.12
N PHE A 377 12.56 -3.06 -18.88
CA PHE A 377 12.68 -1.64 -18.55
C PHE A 377 12.38 -0.76 -19.79
N ASN A 378 12.56 -1.31 -20.99
CA ASN A 378 12.23 -0.63 -22.25
C ASN A 378 10.74 -0.74 -22.63
N THR A 379 9.85 -0.54 -21.66
CA THR A 379 8.40 -0.54 -21.86
C THR A 379 7.77 0.76 -21.42
N SER A 380 6.70 1.18 -22.08
CA SER A 380 5.89 2.32 -21.64
C SER A 380 5.33 2.09 -20.22
N LEU A 381 4.97 0.85 -19.90
CA LEU A 381 4.51 0.41 -18.60
C LEU A 381 5.49 0.78 -17.47
N PHE A 382 6.77 0.40 -17.63
CA PHE A 382 7.79 0.74 -16.64
C PHE A 382 8.07 2.24 -16.61
N LYS A 383 8.35 2.86 -17.78
CA LYS A 383 8.75 4.28 -17.86
C LYS A 383 7.70 5.20 -17.21
N GLN A 384 6.42 4.99 -17.52
CA GLN A 384 5.33 5.76 -16.91
C GLN A 384 5.13 5.44 -15.42
N THR A 385 5.20 4.17 -15.03
CA THR A 385 5.07 3.79 -13.61
C THR A 385 6.18 4.43 -12.77
N PHE A 386 7.42 4.42 -13.27
CA PHE A 386 8.55 5.01 -12.59
C PHE A 386 8.45 6.54 -12.50
N GLN A 387 7.99 7.22 -13.55
CA GLN A 387 7.73 8.65 -13.49
C GLN A 387 6.67 9.01 -12.43
N ARG A 388 5.61 8.20 -12.29
CA ARG A 388 4.52 8.44 -11.31
C ARG A 388 4.97 8.37 -9.86
N VAL A 389 6.06 7.66 -9.56
CA VAL A 389 6.71 7.68 -8.24
C VAL A 389 6.94 9.12 -7.80
N PHE A 390 7.38 9.98 -8.72
CA PHE A 390 7.77 11.38 -8.46
C PHE A 390 6.64 12.38 -8.74
N THR A 391 5.39 11.94 -8.74
CA THR A 391 4.23 12.84 -8.89
C THR A 391 4.23 13.91 -7.82
N LYS A 392 4.03 15.17 -8.26
CA LYS A 392 4.00 16.35 -7.40
C LYS A 392 2.56 16.74 -7.08
N ASP A 393 2.37 17.41 -5.95
CA ASP A 393 1.12 18.05 -5.56
C ASP A 393 0.96 19.42 -6.23
N MET A 394 -0.11 20.14 -5.88
CA MET A 394 -0.40 21.47 -6.40
C MET A 394 0.65 22.53 -6.01
N GLN A 395 1.51 22.24 -5.02
CA GLN A 395 2.60 23.11 -4.56
C GLN A 395 3.96 22.71 -5.18
N GLY A 396 3.97 21.75 -6.11
CA GLY A 396 5.20 21.27 -6.74
C GLY A 396 6.06 20.38 -5.85
N GLN A 397 5.51 19.86 -4.75
CA GLN A 397 6.21 18.98 -3.80
C GLN A 397 5.82 17.52 -4.04
N PHE A 398 6.72 16.56 -3.80
CA PHE A 398 6.38 15.15 -4.02
C PHE A 398 5.25 14.68 -3.10
N LYS A 399 4.36 13.83 -3.64
CA LYS A 399 3.32 13.11 -2.87
C LYS A 399 3.89 11.94 -2.05
N MET A 400 4.98 12.20 -1.33
CA MET A 400 5.69 11.26 -0.48
C MET A 400 5.82 11.81 0.94
N GLY A 401 5.56 10.96 1.93
CA GLY A 401 5.90 11.17 3.33
C GLY A 401 6.93 10.14 3.77
N PHE A 402 7.84 10.55 4.67
CA PHE A 402 8.92 9.71 5.19
C PHE A 402 8.92 9.62 6.71
N GLY A 403 9.43 8.51 7.25
CA GLY A 403 9.64 8.33 8.70
C GLY A 403 8.36 8.54 9.51
N GLY A 404 7.23 8.04 8.98
CA GLY A 404 5.93 8.08 9.60
C GLY A 404 5.90 7.31 10.92
N THR A 405 5.31 7.89 11.95
CA THR A 405 5.00 7.24 13.21
C THR A 405 3.51 7.40 13.46
N LEU A 406 2.76 6.32 13.34
CA LEU A 406 1.35 6.25 13.66
C LEU A 406 1.18 5.81 15.12
N GLU A 407 0.61 6.67 15.94
CA GLU A 407 0.14 6.34 17.29
C GLU A 407 -1.39 6.31 17.31
N ILE A 408 -1.95 5.30 17.97
CA ILE A 408 -3.39 5.16 18.13
C ILE A 408 -3.75 5.22 19.61
N LYS A 409 -4.73 6.07 19.93
CA LYS A 409 -5.31 6.21 21.27
C LYS A 409 -6.79 5.86 21.20
N THR A 410 -7.28 5.08 22.15
CA THR A 410 -8.66 4.59 22.16
C THR A 410 -9.33 4.92 23.49
N SER A 411 -10.67 4.98 23.50
CA SER A 411 -11.44 4.89 24.75
C SER A 411 -11.06 3.61 25.50
N ARG A 412 -11.13 3.62 26.84
CA ARG A 412 -10.70 2.50 27.69
C ARG A 412 -11.41 1.17 27.41
N GLU A 413 -12.60 1.23 26.82
CA GLU A 413 -13.42 0.08 26.42
C GLU A 413 -13.01 -0.55 25.09
N VAL A 414 -12.09 0.07 24.36
CA VAL A 414 -11.57 -0.42 23.07
C VAL A 414 -10.07 -0.64 23.20
N LYS A 415 -9.60 -1.82 22.82
CA LYS A 415 -8.18 -2.14 22.67
C LYS A 415 -7.84 -2.41 21.21
N ILE A 416 -6.56 -2.35 20.89
CA ILE A 416 -6.00 -2.55 19.57
C ILE A 416 -5.40 -3.95 19.52
N SER A 417 -5.93 -4.80 18.64
CA SER A 417 -5.37 -6.12 18.35
C SER A 417 -4.14 -6.03 17.47
N GLY A 418 -4.11 -5.10 16.53
CA GLY A 418 -2.93 -4.82 15.71
C GLY A 418 -3.26 -4.26 14.35
N ALA A 419 -2.26 -4.23 13.48
CA ALA A 419 -2.34 -3.65 12.14
C ALA A 419 -1.91 -4.64 11.05
N ILE A 420 -2.54 -4.57 9.87
CA ILE A 420 -2.12 -5.25 8.63
C ILE A 420 -1.97 -4.21 7.52
N GLY A 421 -0.75 -4.12 6.99
CA GLY A 421 -0.37 -3.20 5.93
C GLY A 421 1.11 -2.81 6.04
N PRO A 422 1.59 -1.83 5.27
CA PRO A 422 3.00 -1.48 5.21
C PRO A 422 3.48 -0.73 6.47
N CYS A 423 3.78 -1.47 7.54
CA CYS A 423 4.23 -0.89 8.80
C CYS A 423 5.06 -1.87 9.63
N VAL A 424 5.82 -1.36 10.60
CA VAL A 424 6.56 -2.14 11.59
C VAL A 424 6.20 -1.67 13.00
N SER A 425 6.09 -2.61 13.94
CA SER A 425 5.81 -2.32 15.34
C SER A 425 6.93 -1.50 15.98
N LEU A 426 6.57 -0.46 16.73
CA LEU A 426 7.51 0.22 17.65
C LEU A 426 7.53 -0.42 19.04
N ASN A 427 6.77 -1.50 19.24
CA ASN A 427 6.65 -2.22 20.52
C ASN A 427 6.31 -1.30 21.72
N SER A 428 5.65 -0.17 21.45
CA SER A 428 5.12 0.72 22.48
C SER A 428 3.94 0.05 23.15
N LYS A 429 4.07 -0.24 24.44
CA LYS A 429 3.01 -0.85 25.26
C LYS A 429 2.12 0.23 25.87
N GLY A 430 0.90 -0.15 26.24
CA GLY A 430 -0.03 0.75 26.89
C GLY A 430 -1.37 0.10 27.19
N PRO A 431 -2.28 0.80 27.89
CA PRO A 431 -3.59 0.26 28.26
C PRO A 431 -4.49 -0.04 27.05
N CYS A 432 -4.18 0.58 25.90
CA CYS A 432 -4.91 0.38 24.65
C CYS A 432 -4.48 -0.90 23.90
N VAL A 433 -3.44 -1.60 24.31
CA VAL A 433 -2.92 -2.79 23.60
C VAL A 433 -3.69 -4.03 24.04
N SER A 434 -4.26 -4.78 23.08
CA SER A 434 -4.91 -6.06 23.37
C SER A 434 -3.88 -7.19 23.57
N GLU A 435 -4.29 -8.20 24.33
CA GLU A 435 -3.57 -9.47 24.45
C GLU A 435 -3.84 -10.37 23.22
N ASN A 436 -4.95 -10.15 22.52
CA ASN A 436 -5.31 -10.87 21.30
C ASN A 436 -4.70 -10.17 20.08
N GLU A 437 -3.48 -10.57 19.73
CA GLU A 437 -2.73 -9.94 18.63
C GLU A 437 -3.24 -10.38 17.24
N ILE A 438 -3.37 -9.41 16.33
CA ILE A 438 -3.69 -9.63 14.91
C ILE A 438 -2.67 -8.87 14.06
N GLY A 439 -2.06 -9.56 13.08
CA GLY A 439 -1.08 -8.94 12.21
C GLY A 439 0.16 -8.48 12.98
N THR A 440 0.60 -7.26 12.73
CA THR A 440 1.63 -6.57 13.53
C THR A 440 1.00 -5.99 14.80
N GLY A 441 0.81 -6.87 15.80
CA GLY A 441 0.17 -6.57 17.08
C GLY A 441 1.12 -6.14 18.21
N GLY A 442 0.61 -6.24 19.43
CA GLY A 442 1.40 -6.01 20.64
C GLY A 442 1.87 -4.57 20.84
N THR A 443 1.27 -3.60 20.16
CA THR A 443 1.66 -2.19 20.26
C THR A 443 0.49 -1.23 20.00
N CYS A 444 0.66 0.03 20.40
CA CYS A 444 -0.18 1.16 19.98
C CYS A 444 0.55 2.13 19.04
N GLN A 445 1.79 1.82 18.63
CA GLN A 445 2.58 2.64 17.74
C GLN A 445 3.25 1.82 16.63
N TRP A 446 3.17 2.31 15.39
CA TRP A 446 3.82 1.72 14.23
C TRP A 446 4.67 2.75 13.51
N LYS A 447 5.81 2.30 12.98
CA LYS A 447 6.62 3.06 12.04
C LYS A 447 6.23 2.69 10.62
N ILE A 448 6.09 3.70 9.77
CA ILE A 448 5.80 3.60 8.34
C ILE A 448 6.88 4.42 7.63
N CYS A 449 7.92 3.78 7.11
CA CYS A 449 9.11 4.52 6.66
C CYS A 449 8.82 5.36 5.41
N GLY A 450 7.99 4.84 4.50
CA GLY A 450 7.47 5.52 3.33
C GLY A 450 5.95 5.40 3.31
N LEU A 451 5.27 6.52 3.09
CA LEU A 451 3.83 6.58 2.91
C LEU A 451 3.47 7.64 1.89
N ASN A 452 2.29 7.52 1.30
CA ASN A 452 1.74 8.42 0.31
C ASN A 452 0.22 8.59 0.57
N PRO A 453 -0.48 9.44 -0.20
CA PRO A 453 -1.90 9.67 0.02
C PRO A 453 -2.83 8.46 -0.15
N THR A 454 -2.37 7.36 -0.77
CA THR A 454 -3.16 6.13 -0.97
C THR A 454 -2.81 5.03 0.03
N THR A 455 -1.73 5.20 0.81
CA THR A 455 -1.27 4.22 1.80
C THR A 455 -2.36 3.97 2.82
N THR A 456 -2.89 2.75 2.87
CA THR A 456 -4.02 2.38 3.73
C THR A 456 -3.68 1.17 4.60
N LEU A 457 -3.80 1.33 5.91
CA LEU A 457 -3.63 0.27 6.91
C LEU A 457 -4.98 -0.31 7.32
N ALA A 458 -5.02 -1.61 7.61
CA ALA A 458 -6.14 -2.24 8.30
C ALA A 458 -5.81 -2.33 9.78
N LEU A 459 -6.67 -1.76 10.62
CA LEU A 459 -6.50 -1.66 12.06
C LEU A 459 -7.62 -2.46 12.73
N TYR A 460 -7.25 -3.43 13.56
CA TYR A 460 -8.19 -4.34 14.20
C TYR A 460 -8.32 -4.00 15.68
N PHE A 461 -9.56 -3.92 16.16
CA PHE A 461 -9.89 -3.52 17.51
C PHE A 461 -10.69 -4.60 18.24
N GLU A 462 -10.60 -4.56 19.56
CA GLU A 462 -11.34 -5.43 20.47
C GLU A 462 -12.11 -4.58 21.47
N VAL A 463 -13.42 -4.83 21.58
CA VAL A 463 -14.22 -4.27 22.68
C VAL A 463 -13.95 -5.09 23.92
N VAL A 464 -13.49 -4.45 24.99
CA VAL A 464 -13.13 -5.11 26.26
C VAL A 464 -14.12 -4.83 27.40
N ASN A 465 -15.13 -3.99 27.17
CA ASN A 465 -16.16 -3.71 28.17
C ASN A 465 -16.90 -5.00 28.57
N GLN A 466 -17.14 -5.16 29.88
CA GLN A 466 -17.77 -6.37 30.40
C GLN A 466 -19.25 -6.46 29.99
N HIS A 467 -19.80 -7.67 29.89
CA HIS A 467 -21.16 -7.88 29.38
C HIS A 467 -22.25 -7.16 30.16
N ASN A 468 -22.13 -7.12 31.49
CA ASN A 468 -23.11 -6.47 32.36
C ASN A 468 -22.71 -5.02 32.72
N ALA A 469 -21.64 -4.49 32.11
CA ALA A 469 -21.24 -3.12 32.35
C ALA A 469 -22.19 -2.15 31.63
N PRO A 470 -22.47 -0.97 32.21
CA PRO A 470 -23.30 0.02 31.56
C PRO A 470 -22.64 0.51 30.26
N ILE A 471 -23.45 1.08 29.36
CA ILE A 471 -22.94 1.78 28.19
C ILE A 471 -21.96 2.87 28.66
N PRO A 472 -20.76 2.97 28.05
CA PRO A 472 -19.76 3.96 28.44
C PRO A 472 -20.31 5.40 28.44
N GLN A 473 -19.79 6.21 29.37
CA GLN A 473 -20.18 7.60 29.52
C GLN A 473 -20.03 8.36 28.19
N GLY A 474 -21.06 9.14 27.83
CA GLY A 474 -21.13 9.84 26.54
C GLY A 474 -21.67 9.00 25.38
N GLY A 475 -21.97 7.71 25.58
CA GLY A 475 -22.65 6.85 24.60
C GLY A 475 -21.87 6.57 23.31
N ARG A 476 -20.61 7.00 23.24
CA ARG A 476 -19.74 6.88 22.06
C ARG A 476 -18.37 6.37 22.43
N GLY A 477 -17.82 5.48 21.62
CA GLY A 477 -16.42 5.09 21.66
C GLY A 477 -15.61 5.99 20.74
N ALA A 478 -14.43 6.43 21.16
CA ALA A 478 -13.56 7.30 20.40
C ALA A 478 -12.22 6.63 20.08
N ILE A 479 -11.68 6.96 18.90
CA ILE A 479 -10.34 6.56 18.46
C ILE A 479 -9.67 7.80 17.87
N GLN A 480 -8.42 8.06 18.28
CA GLN A 480 -7.59 9.11 17.74
C GLN A 480 -6.32 8.50 17.11
N PHE A 481 -6.12 8.79 15.83
CA PHE A 481 -4.95 8.44 15.06
C PHE A 481 -4.04 9.67 14.99
N VAL A 482 -2.77 9.51 15.32
CA VAL A 482 -1.76 10.58 15.27
C VAL A 482 -0.60 10.10 14.41
N THR A 483 -0.45 10.65 13.21
CA THR A 483 0.62 10.32 12.27
C THR A 483 1.63 11.44 12.19
N GLN A 484 2.82 11.22 12.75
CA GLN A 484 3.94 12.17 12.66
C GLN A 484 4.87 11.75 11.53
N TYR A 485 5.20 12.63 10.60
CA TYR A 485 6.03 12.29 9.45
C TYR A 485 6.86 13.47 8.95
N GLN A 486 7.87 13.18 8.14
CA GLN A 486 8.63 14.16 7.37
C GLN A 486 7.94 14.33 6.01
N HIS A 487 7.43 15.53 5.76
CA HIS A 487 6.89 15.91 4.45
C HIS A 487 8.03 15.98 3.42
N SER A 488 7.72 15.80 2.14
CA SER A 488 8.70 15.90 1.04
C SER A 488 9.45 17.25 1.00
N SER A 489 8.83 18.31 1.52
CA SER A 489 9.46 19.62 1.75
C SER A 489 10.55 19.68 2.83
N GLY A 490 10.73 18.62 3.62
CA GLY A 490 11.58 18.60 4.82
C GLY A 490 10.90 19.04 6.12
N GLN A 491 9.70 19.62 6.06
CA GLN A 491 8.91 19.96 7.24
C GLN A 491 8.51 18.71 8.04
N ARG A 492 8.51 18.83 9.37
CA ARG A 492 7.86 17.84 10.24
C ARG A 492 6.38 18.16 10.36
N ARG A 493 5.52 17.20 10.02
CA ARG A 493 4.07 17.34 10.11
C ARG A 493 3.48 16.32 11.06
N ILE A 494 2.35 16.67 11.67
CA ILE A 494 1.55 15.81 12.53
C ILE A 494 0.13 15.83 12.01
N ARG A 495 -0.35 14.70 11.50
CA ARG A 495 -1.74 14.54 11.08
C ARG A 495 -2.53 13.85 12.18
N VAL A 496 -3.65 14.43 12.57
CA VAL A 496 -4.50 13.95 13.67
C VAL A 496 -5.89 13.73 13.13
N THR A 497 -6.38 12.50 13.27
CA THR A 497 -7.76 12.12 12.94
C THR A 497 -8.43 11.59 14.18
N THR A 498 -9.54 12.20 14.61
CA THR A 498 -10.32 11.74 15.75
C THR A 498 -11.73 11.39 15.31
N VAL A 499 -12.13 10.14 15.56
CA VAL A 499 -13.45 9.63 15.20
C VAL A 499 -14.18 9.09 16.42
N ALA A 500 -15.50 9.08 16.33
CA ALA A 500 -16.38 8.45 17.31
C ALA A 500 -17.46 7.61 16.64
N ARG A 501 -17.84 6.51 17.28
CA ARG A 501 -18.97 5.66 16.90
C ARG A 501 -19.85 5.39 18.11
N ASN A 502 -21.16 5.26 17.89
CA ASN A 502 -22.09 5.01 18.99
C ASN A 502 -21.92 3.60 19.54
N TRP A 503 -22.11 3.46 20.86
CA TRP A 503 -22.30 2.15 21.49
C TRP A 503 -23.75 1.72 21.35
N ALA A 504 -23.98 0.42 21.17
CA ALA A 504 -25.30 -0.19 21.19
C ALA A 504 -25.30 -1.42 22.10
N ASP A 505 -26.35 -1.55 22.89
CA ASP A 505 -26.62 -2.80 23.60
C ASP A 505 -27.21 -3.81 22.62
N ALA A 506 -26.45 -4.86 22.30
CA ALA A 506 -26.87 -5.83 21.30
C ALA A 506 -28.12 -6.61 21.70
N GLN A 507 -28.48 -6.69 23.00
CA GLN A 507 -29.71 -7.39 23.42
C GLN A 507 -30.97 -6.66 22.96
N THR A 508 -30.92 -5.33 22.91
CA THR A 508 -32.09 -4.49 22.58
C THR A 508 -31.95 -3.79 21.23
N GLN A 509 -30.73 -3.69 20.69
CA GLN A 509 -30.40 -2.85 19.53
C GLN A 509 -29.56 -3.58 18.47
N ILE A 510 -29.69 -4.92 18.35
CA ILE A 510 -28.99 -5.67 17.29
C ILE A 510 -29.28 -5.14 15.89
N GLN A 511 -30.50 -4.62 15.65
CA GLN A 511 -30.89 -4.00 14.39
C GLN A 511 -30.05 -2.75 14.06
N ASN A 512 -29.70 -1.93 15.06
CA ASN A 512 -28.84 -0.75 14.86
C ASN A 512 -27.41 -1.16 14.50
N ILE A 513 -26.91 -2.24 15.10
CA ILE A 513 -25.58 -2.79 14.77
C ILE A 513 -25.60 -3.35 13.34
N ALA A 514 -26.61 -4.16 13.00
CA ALA A 514 -26.76 -4.76 11.69
C ALA A 514 -26.88 -3.70 10.57
N ALA A 515 -27.67 -2.65 10.78
CA ALA A 515 -27.81 -1.55 9.83
C ALA A 515 -26.52 -0.73 9.62
N SER A 516 -25.59 -0.79 10.59
CA SER A 516 -24.32 -0.07 10.53
C SER A 516 -23.17 -0.84 9.87
N PHE A 517 -23.45 -2.06 9.39
CA PHE A 517 -22.47 -2.91 8.74
C PHE A 517 -22.06 -2.33 7.39
N ASP A 518 -20.75 -2.26 7.18
CA ASP A 518 -20.16 -1.86 5.91
C ASP A 518 -19.63 -3.12 5.22
N GLN A 519 -20.45 -3.72 4.35
CA GLN A 519 -20.10 -4.98 3.70
C GLN A 519 -18.84 -4.90 2.84
N GLU A 520 -18.57 -3.75 2.23
CA GLU A 520 -17.38 -3.52 1.43
C GLU A 520 -16.13 -3.48 2.31
N ALA A 521 -16.13 -2.64 3.35
CA ALA A 521 -15.01 -2.53 4.27
C ALA A 521 -14.78 -3.85 5.01
N ALA A 522 -15.84 -4.51 5.47
CA ALA A 522 -15.77 -5.82 6.09
C ALA A 522 -15.15 -6.88 5.16
N ALA A 523 -15.54 -6.91 3.88
CA ALA A 523 -14.98 -7.86 2.92
C ALA A 523 -13.47 -7.65 2.75
N ILE A 524 -13.00 -6.41 2.60
CA ILE A 524 -11.57 -6.11 2.45
C ILE A 524 -10.79 -6.35 3.75
N LEU A 525 -11.36 -6.03 4.92
CA LEU A 525 -10.74 -6.31 6.22
C LEU A 525 -10.59 -7.82 6.47
N MET A 526 -11.58 -8.62 6.07
CA MET A 526 -11.52 -10.08 6.14
C MET A 526 -10.56 -10.67 5.09
N ALA A 527 -10.50 -10.08 3.90
CA ALA A 527 -9.52 -10.43 2.88
C ALA A 527 -8.08 -10.17 3.35
N ARG A 528 -7.83 -9.03 4.02
CA ARG A 528 -6.51 -8.74 4.59
C ARG A 528 -6.10 -9.75 5.66
N LEU A 529 -7.03 -10.21 6.49
CA LEU A 529 -6.78 -11.32 7.42
C LEU A 529 -6.47 -12.61 6.68
N ALA A 530 -7.26 -12.97 5.67
CA ALA A 530 -7.09 -14.20 4.92
C ALA A 530 -5.71 -14.24 4.23
N VAL A 531 -5.34 -13.16 3.54
CA VAL A 531 -4.07 -13.09 2.81
C VAL A 531 -2.88 -13.05 3.76
N TYR A 532 -2.98 -12.35 4.90
CA TYR A 532 -1.93 -12.36 5.93
C TYR A 532 -1.73 -13.78 6.48
N ARG A 533 -2.82 -14.50 6.79
CA ARG A 533 -2.75 -15.90 7.23
C ARG A 533 -2.17 -16.81 6.15
N ALA A 534 -2.53 -16.60 4.88
CA ALA A 534 -2.01 -17.37 3.75
C ALA A 534 -0.52 -17.13 3.43
N GLU A 535 0.17 -16.26 4.19
CA GLU A 535 1.64 -16.19 4.15
C GLU A 535 2.31 -17.19 5.09
N THR A 536 1.61 -17.67 6.11
CA THR A 536 2.15 -18.58 7.15
C THR A 536 1.41 -19.91 7.27
N GLU A 537 0.12 -19.93 6.94
CA GLU A 537 -0.78 -21.08 7.00
C GLU A 537 -1.00 -21.68 5.60
N GLU A 538 -1.39 -22.95 5.52
CA GLU A 538 -1.72 -23.61 4.26
C GLU A 538 -3.02 -23.07 3.65
N GLY A 539 -3.04 -22.92 2.33
CA GLY A 539 -4.17 -22.35 1.58
C GLY A 539 -5.55 -22.94 1.92
N PRO A 540 -5.72 -24.29 1.94
CA PRO A 540 -7.00 -24.92 2.26
C PRO A 540 -7.57 -24.54 3.64
N ASP A 541 -6.72 -24.34 4.64
CA ASP A 541 -7.17 -23.99 5.99
C ASP A 541 -7.65 -22.55 6.08
N VAL A 542 -7.00 -21.63 5.35
CA VAL A 542 -7.45 -20.24 5.22
C VAL A 542 -8.83 -20.17 4.55
N LEU A 543 -9.06 -20.97 3.51
CA LEU A 543 -10.36 -21.05 2.83
C LEU A 543 -11.45 -21.60 3.76
N ARG A 544 -11.16 -22.68 4.51
CA ARG A 544 -12.09 -23.23 5.51
C ARG A 544 -12.40 -22.21 6.59
N TRP A 545 -11.42 -21.43 7.04
CA TRP A 545 -11.64 -20.36 8.00
C TRP A 545 -12.59 -19.29 7.43
N LEU A 546 -12.36 -18.86 6.20
CA LEU A 546 -13.17 -17.85 5.51
C LEU A 546 -14.61 -18.34 5.31
N ASP A 547 -14.80 -19.57 4.81
CA ASP A 547 -16.11 -20.20 4.61
C ASP A 547 -16.86 -20.33 5.95
N ARG A 548 -16.18 -20.70 7.04
CA ARG A 548 -16.78 -20.74 8.39
C ARG A 548 -17.21 -19.36 8.89
N GLN A 549 -16.45 -18.29 8.62
CA GLN A 549 -16.87 -16.94 9.00
C GLN A 549 -18.08 -16.49 8.19
N LEU A 550 -18.09 -16.76 6.87
CA LEU A 550 -19.24 -16.46 6.02
C LEU A 550 -20.52 -17.15 6.51
N ILE A 551 -20.46 -18.47 6.77
CA ILE A 551 -21.61 -19.23 7.28
C ILE A 551 -22.14 -18.65 8.60
N ARG A 552 -21.24 -18.31 9.53
CA ARG A 552 -21.63 -17.72 10.82
C ARG A 552 -22.28 -16.36 10.67
N LEU A 553 -21.81 -15.54 9.72
CA LEU A 553 -22.41 -14.24 9.41
C LEU A 553 -23.84 -14.44 8.85
N CYS A 554 -24.01 -15.36 7.89
CA CYS A 554 -25.31 -15.73 7.34
C CYS A 554 -26.28 -16.24 8.41
N GLN A 555 -25.82 -17.09 9.32
CA GLN A 555 -26.65 -17.61 10.41
C GLN A 555 -27.08 -16.53 11.40
N LYS A 556 -26.25 -15.51 11.63
CA LYS A 556 -26.54 -14.46 12.61
C LYS A 556 -27.39 -13.32 12.05
N PHE A 557 -27.16 -12.92 10.81
CA PHE A 557 -27.78 -11.73 10.21
C PHE A 557 -28.66 -12.02 8.99
N GLY A 558 -28.71 -13.27 8.52
CA GLY A 558 -29.64 -13.70 7.49
C GLY A 558 -31.00 -14.09 8.07
N GLU A 559 -32.03 -13.98 7.26
CA GLU A 559 -33.39 -14.41 7.60
C GLU A 559 -33.67 -15.73 6.89
N TYR A 560 -34.07 -16.76 7.64
CA TYR A 560 -34.37 -18.08 7.08
C TYR A 560 -35.24 -18.91 8.02
N HIS A 561 -35.98 -19.85 7.45
CA HIS A 561 -36.57 -20.98 8.15
C HIS A 561 -35.54 -22.10 8.25
N LYS A 562 -35.47 -22.70 9.45
CA LYS A 562 -34.55 -23.81 9.69
C LYS A 562 -34.89 -24.95 8.73
N ASP A 563 -33.85 -25.54 8.14
CA ASP A 563 -33.93 -26.67 7.22
C ASP A 563 -34.64 -26.36 5.87
N ASP A 564 -34.87 -25.08 5.52
CA ASP A 564 -35.36 -24.63 4.21
C ASP A 564 -34.40 -23.63 3.53
N PRO A 565 -33.50 -24.08 2.64
CA PRO A 565 -32.54 -23.22 1.95
C PRO A 565 -33.18 -22.13 1.07
N ASN A 566 -34.39 -22.36 0.52
CA ASN A 566 -35.04 -21.41 -0.38
C ASN A 566 -35.62 -20.20 0.36
N SER A 567 -35.78 -20.31 1.68
CA SER A 567 -36.22 -19.22 2.54
C SER A 567 -35.13 -18.19 2.84
N PHE A 568 -33.86 -18.52 2.59
CA PHE A 568 -32.73 -17.66 2.99
C PHE A 568 -32.74 -16.32 2.25
N ARG A 569 -32.69 -15.24 3.01
CA ARG A 569 -32.60 -13.87 2.49
C ARG A 569 -31.56 -13.06 3.27
N PHE A 570 -30.94 -12.12 2.57
CA PHE A 570 -30.16 -11.04 3.17
C PHE A 570 -30.83 -9.69 2.91
N SER A 571 -30.67 -8.78 3.86
CA SER A 571 -30.94 -7.37 3.63
C SER A 571 -29.90 -6.76 2.69
N GLU A 572 -30.21 -5.59 2.13
CA GLU A 572 -29.33 -4.85 1.22
C GLU A 572 -27.96 -4.54 1.84
N THR A 573 -27.89 -4.39 3.17
CA THR A 573 -26.65 -4.15 3.91
C THR A 573 -25.65 -5.32 3.85
N PHE A 574 -26.12 -6.55 3.58
CA PHE A 574 -25.29 -7.76 3.58
C PHE A 574 -25.28 -8.51 2.24
N SER A 575 -26.12 -8.12 1.28
CA SER A 575 -26.40 -8.90 0.07
C SER A 575 -25.17 -9.13 -0.83
N LEU A 576 -24.21 -8.20 -0.86
CA LEU A 576 -23.00 -8.29 -1.67
C LEU A 576 -21.87 -9.04 -0.95
N TYR A 577 -21.92 -9.16 0.37
CA TYR A 577 -20.85 -9.79 1.14
C TYR A 577 -20.53 -11.24 0.68
N PRO A 578 -21.52 -12.13 0.46
CA PRO A 578 -21.25 -13.47 -0.09
C PRO A 578 -20.61 -13.44 -1.49
N GLN A 579 -20.99 -12.46 -2.33
CA GLN A 579 -20.41 -12.30 -3.66
C GLN A 579 -18.93 -11.91 -3.56
N PHE A 580 -18.58 -10.96 -2.70
CA PHE A 580 -17.17 -10.62 -2.44
C PHE A 580 -16.38 -11.82 -1.92
N MET A 581 -16.94 -12.61 -1.00
CA MET A 581 -16.28 -13.82 -0.49
C MET A 581 -16.09 -14.88 -1.59
N PHE A 582 -17.05 -15.02 -2.51
CA PHE A 582 -16.95 -15.91 -3.67
C PHE A 582 -15.79 -15.51 -4.60
N HIS A 583 -15.63 -14.23 -4.92
CA HIS A 583 -14.52 -13.77 -5.76
C HIS A 583 -13.19 -13.83 -5.01
N LEU A 584 -13.15 -13.48 -3.73
CA LEU A 584 -11.96 -13.54 -2.89
C LEU A 584 -11.38 -14.96 -2.80
N ARG A 585 -12.19 -15.98 -2.50
CA ARG A 585 -11.71 -17.36 -2.31
C ARG A 585 -11.12 -18.01 -3.56
N ARG A 586 -11.47 -17.50 -4.75
CA ARG A 586 -10.92 -17.92 -6.06
C ARG A 586 -9.89 -16.95 -6.65
N SER A 587 -9.64 -15.85 -5.96
CA SER A 587 -8.69 -14.82 -6.41
C SER A 587 -7.24 -15.32 -6.36
N PRO A 588 -6.32 -14.71 -7.14
CA PRO A 588 -4.90 -15.05 -7.10
C PRO A 588 -4.23 -14.70 -5.76
N PHE A 589 -4.92 -14.01 -4.85
CA PHE A 589 -4.41 -13.74 -3.51
C PHE A 589 -4.39 -14.99 -2.63
N LEU A 590 -5.37 -15.90 -2.83
CA LEU A 590 -5.52 -17.13 -2.05
C LEU A 590 -5.24 -18.38 -2.90
N GLN A 591 -5.64 -18.39 -4.17
CA GLN A 591 -5.34 -19.46 -5.13
C GLN A 591 -4.06 -19.13 -5.90
N VAL A 592 -2.92 -19.53 -5.37
CA VAL A 592 -1.61 -19.13 -5.92
C VAL A 592 -1.20 -19.93 -7.17
N PHE A 593 -1.79 -21.11 -7.39
CA PHE A 593 -1.56 -21.89 -8.61
C PHE A 593 -1.99 -21.13 -9.86
N ASN A 594 -1.35 -21.41 -11.00
CA ASN A 594 -1.43 -20.64 -12.26
C ASN A 594 -0.78 -19.25 -12.22
N ASN A 595 -0.12 -18.88 -11.12
CA ASN A 595 0.75 -17.72 -11.04
C ASN A 595 2.15 -18.18 -10.57
N SER A 596 3.15 -17.38 -10.85
CA SER A 596 4.48 -17.53 -10.26
C SER A 596 4.50 -17.04 -8.80
N PRO A 597 5.43 -17.52 -7.96
CA PRO A 597 5.61 -16.97 -6.62
C PRO A 597 5.88 -15.47 -6.55
N ASP A 598 6.54 -14.91 -7.57
CA ASP A 598 6.79 -13.46 -7.67
C ASP A 598 5.49 -12.69 -7.95
N GLU A 599 4.67 -13.15 -8.90
CA GLU A 599 3.37 -12.51 -9.22
C GLU A 599 2.43 -12.53 -8.01
N SER A 600 2.33 -13.67 -7.32
CA SER A 600 1.53 -13.76 -6.09
C SER A 600 2.02 -12.76 -5.02
N SER A 601 3.33 -12.59 -4.89
CA SER A 601 3.91 -11.63 -3.94
C SER A 601 3.63 -10.18 -4.35
N TYR A 602 3.68 -9.87 -5.64
CA TYR A 602 3.33 -8.58 -6.21
C TYR A 602 1.85 -8.22 -6.03
N TYR A 603 0.93 -9.15 -6.32
CA TYR A 603 -0.49 -8.93 -6.11
C TYR A 603 -0.79 -8.67 -4.63
N ARG A 604 -0.26 -9.50 -3.73
CA ARG A 604 -0.44 -9.33 -2.28
C ARG A 604 0.18 -8.01 -1.79
N HIS A 605 1.34 -7.62 -2.30
CA HIS A 605 2.00 -6.35 -1.97
C HIS A 605 1.08 -5.16 -2.21
N HIS A 606 0.47 -5.06 -3.39
CA HIS A 606 -0.44 -3.94 -3.69
C HIS A 606 -1.74 -4.02 -2.89
N PHE A 607 -2.34 -5.20 -2.77
CA PHE A 607 -3.57 -5.38 -2.00
C PHE A 607 -3.42 -4.93 -0.54
N MET A 608 -2.27 -5.16 0.09
CA MET A 608 -2.01 -4.79 1.50
C MET A 608 -1.83 -3.29 1.77
N ARG A 609 -1.72 -2.46 0.73
CA ARG A 609 -1.50 -1.01 0.89
C ARG A 609 -2.58 -0.13 0.27
N GLN A 610 -3.47 -0.68 -0.55
CA GLN A 610 -4.48 0.09 -1.27
C GLN A 610 -5.71 0.42 -0.42
N ASP A 611 -6.41 1.48 -0.83
CA ASP A 611 -7.68 1.89 -0.24
C ASP A 611 -8.82 0.91 -0.58
N LEU A 612 -10.02 1.20 -0.07
CA LEU A 612 -11.18 0.34 -0.25
C LEU A 612 -11.52 0.14 -1.72
N THR A 613 -11.69 1.24 -2.48
CA THR A 613 -12.15 1.20 -3.86
C THR A 613 -11.22 0.35 -4.72
N GLN A 614 -9.91 0.57 -4.63
CA GLN A 614 -8.95 -0.21 -5.40
C GLN A 614 -8.89 -1.67 -4.93
N SER A 615 -9.02 -1.93 -3.62
CA SER A 615 -9.07 -3.30 -3.07
C SER A 615 -10.32 -4.07 -3.51
N LEU A 616 -11.48 -3.43 -3.68
CA LEU A 616 -12.68 -4.07 -4.20
C LEU A 616 -12.49 -4.50 -5.66
N ILE A 617 -11.96 -3.60 -6.50
CA ILE A 617 -11.64 -3.91 -7.91
C ILE A 617 -10.68 -5.11 -8.02
N MET A 618 -9.70 -5.18 -7.12
CA MET A 618 -8.77 -6.31 -7.04
C MET A 618 -9.46 -7.65 -6.70
N VAL A 619 -10.41 -7.64 -5.77
CA VAL A 619 -11.13 -8.84 -5.33
C VAL A 619 -12.17 -9.25 -6.37
N GLN A 620 -13.00 -8.31 -6.80
CA GLN A 620 -14.05 -8.47 -7.79
C GLN A 620 -13.84 -7.44 -8.89
N PRO A 621 -13.20 -7.83 -10.02
CA PRO A 621 -13.05 -6.97 -11.17
C PRO A 621 -14.38 -6.38 -11.63
N ILE A 622 -14.35 -5.11 -12.04
CA ILE A 622 -15.49 -4.43 -12.64
C ILE A 622 -15.53 -4.70 -14.14
N LEU A 623 -16.73 -4.84 -14.69
CA LEU A 623 -16.96 -5.12 -16.10
C LEU A 623 -18.01 -4.13 -16.62
N TYR A 624 -17.64 -3.31 -17.59
CA TYR A 624 -18.56 -2.41 -18.28
C TYR A 624 -18.90 -2.96 -19.66
N ALA A 625 -20.15 -2.80 -20.07
CA ALA A 625 -20.61 -3.14 -21.42
C ALA A 625 -20.93 -1.88 -22.22
N TYR A 626 -20.44 -1.84 -23.45
CA TYR A 626 -20.65 -0.79 -24.43
C TYR A 626 -21.43 -1.40 -25.60
N SER A 627 -22.52 -0.76 -25.99
CA SER A 627 -23.37 -1.20 -27.09
C SER A 627 -24.06 0.01 -27.74
N PHE A 628 -24.71 -0.20 -28.87
CA PHE A 628 -25.55 0.84 -29.49
C PHE A 628 -26.82 1.15 -28.70
N ASN A 629 -27.25 0.27 -27.79
CA ASN A 629 -28.56 0.32 -27.15
C ASN A 629 -28.57 1.07 -25.81
N GLY A 630 -27.53 1.87 -25.51
CA GLY A 630 -27.46 2.65 -24.28
C GLY A 630 -26.05 3.15 -23.97
N PRO A 631 -25.90 3.99 -22.93
CA PRO A 631 -24.60 4.38 -22.41
C PRO A 631 -23.85 3.18 -21.78
N PRO A 632 -22.55 3.32 -21.50
CA PRO A 632 -21.80 2.29 -20.80
C PRO A 632 -22.45 1.91 -19.46
N GLU A 633 -22.68 0.62 -19.25
CA GLU A 633 -23.34 0.10 -18.04
C GLU A 633 -22.47 -0.95 -17.34
N PRO A 634 -22.41 -0.98 -15.99
CA PRO A 634 -21.77 -2.05 -15.27
C PRO A 634 -22.60 -3.34 -15.40
N VAL A 635 -21.95 -4.43 -15.79
CA VAL A 635 -22.57 -5.76 -15.96
C VAL A 635 -21.98 -6.76 -14.98
N LEU A 636 -22.67 -7.88 -14.78
CA LEU A 636 -22.20 -8.94 -13.91
C LEU A 636 -20.91 -9.56 -14.45
N LEU A 637 -19.97 -9.91 -13.56
CA LEU A 637 -18.73 -10.60 -13.92
C LEU A 637 -19.01 -12.09 -14.20
N ASP A 638 -19.77 -12.35 -15.26
CA ASP A 638 -20.37 -13.65 -15.58
C ASP A 638 -20.34 -13.90 -17.10
N SER A 639 -20.24 -15.18 -17.50
CA SER A 639 -20.22 -15.57 -18.92
C SER A 639 -21.44 -15.07 -19.72
N SER A 640 -22.60 -14.89 -19.07
CA SER A 640 -23.80 -14.34 -19.70
C SER A 640 -23.65 -12.89 -20.19
N SER A 641 -22.68 -12.15 -19.67
CA SER A 641 -22.41 -10.76 -20.09
C SER A 641 -21.53 -10.68 -21.34
N ILE A 642 -20.98 -11.81 -21.81
CA ILE A 642 -20.15 -11.88 -23.02
C ILE A 642 -21.05 -12.09 -24.22
N LEU A 643 -21.49 -10.98 -24.82
CA LEU A 643 -22.38 -10.96 -25.98
C LEU A 643 -21.64 -10.59 -27.28
N PRO A 644 -22.08 -11.10 -28.45
CA PRO A 644 -21.38 -10.89 -29.71
C PRO A 644 -21.45 -9.44 -30.23
N ASP A 645 -22.49 -8.70 -29.85
CA ASP A 645 -22.81 -7.34 -30.30
C ASP A 645 -22.37 -6.24 -29.31
N ARG A 646 -21.55 -6.60 -28.30
CA ARG A 646 -21.06 -5.67 -27.28
C ARG A 646 -19.53 -5.62 -27.22
N ILE A 647 -19.02 -4.49 -26.73
CA ILE A 647 -17.62 -4.36 -26.28
C ILE A 647 -17.62 -4.36 -24.75
N LEU A 648 -16.65 -5.04 -24.16
CA LEU A 648 -16.49 -5.08 -22.71
C LEU A 648 -15.19 -4.40 -22.29
N LEU A 649 -15.25 -3.57 -21.25
CA LEU A 649 -14.08 -3.05 -20.55
C LEU A 649 -14.00 -3.70 -19.17
N MET A 650 -12.99 -4.54 -18.97
CA MET A 650 -12.72 -5.18 -17.68
C MET A 650 -11.56 -4.47 -16.99
N ASP A 651 -11.78 -4.01 -15.76
CA ASP A 651 -10.75 -3.47 -14.90
C ASP A 651 -10.52 -4.42 -13.71
N THR A 652 -9.30 -4.97 -13.64
CA THR A 652 -8.84 -5.91 -12.61
C THR A 652 -7.86 -5.28 -11.62
N PHE A 653 -7.76 -3.95 -11.60
CA PHE A 653 -6.69 -3.16 -10.99
C PHE A 653 -5.32 -3.32 -11.68
N PHE A 654 -4.85 -4.55 -11.88
CA PHE A 654 -3.54 -4.87 -12.46
C PHE A 654 -3.53 -4.87 -13.99
N GLN A 655 -4.69 -5.12 -14.60
CA GLN A 655 -4.89 -5.17 -16.04
C GLN A 655 -6.18 -4.42 -16.41
N ILE A 656 -6.10 -3.66 -17.50
CA ILE A 656 -7.26 -3.08 -18.20
C ILE A 656 -7.40 -3.84 -19.51
N LEU A 657 -8.55 -4.48 -19.70
CA LEU A 657 -8.79 -5.34 -20.86
C LEU A 657 -10.04 -4.87 -21.61
N ILE A 658 -9.88 -4.60 -22.90
CA ILE A 658 -10.98 -4.38 -23.85
C ILE A 658 -11.21 -5.68 -24.62
N TYR A 659 -12.45 -6.15 -24.62
CA TYR A 659 -12.89 -7.33 -25.36
C TYR A 659 -13.95 -6.94 -26.39
N HIS A 660 -13.67 -7.20 -27.66
CA HIS A 660 -14.65 -7.05 -28.73
C HIS A 660 -15.43 -8.36 -28.97
N GLY A 661 -16.76 -8.31 -28.84
CA GLY A 661 -17.64 -9.42 -29.20
C GLY A 661 -17.52 -9.83 -30.66
N GLU A 662 -17.97 -11.04 -31.00
CA GLU A 662 -17.78 -11.64 -32.32
C GLU A 662 -18.23 -10.74 -33.48
N THR A 663 -19.44 -10.18 -33.40
CA THR A 663 -19.99 -9.31 -34.45
C THR A 663 -19.22 -7.99 -34.53
N ILE A 664 -18.88 -7.39 -33.38
CA ILE A 664 -18.08 -6.16 -33.33
C ILE A 664 -16.70 -6.38 -33.94
N ALA A 665 -16.05 -7.51 -33.65
CA ALA A 665 -14.75 -7.86 -34.19
C ALA A 665 -14.80 -8.03 -35.71
N GLN A 666 -15.85 -8.66 -36.25
CA GLN A 666 -16.06 -8.78 -37.70
C GLN A 666 -16.24 -7.41 -38.36
N TRP A 667 -17.03 -6.52 -37.77
CA TRP A 667 -17.21 -5.15 -38.28
C TRP A 667 -15.93 -4.32 -38.22
N ARG A 668 -15.17 -4.40 -37.13
CA ARG A 668 -13.85 -3.73 -36.97
C ARG A 668 -12.87 -4.19 -38.04
N LYS A 669 -12.80 -5.50 -38.32
CA LYS A 669 -11.94 -6.08 -39.36
C LYS A 669 -12.37 -5.71 -40.79
N SER A 670 -13.67 -5.47 -40.98
CA SER A 670 -14.23 -5.05 -42.27
C SER A 670 -13.99 -3.57 -42.57
N GLY A 671 -13.48 -2.79 -41.61
CA GLY A 671 -13.13 -1.38 -41.80
C GLY A 671 -14.32 -0.43 -41.77
N TYR A 672 -15.46 -0.82 -41.17
CA TYR A 672 -16.64 0.05 -41.11
C TYR A 672 -16.38 1.34 -40.33
N GLN A 673 -15.47 1.33 -39.35
CA GLN A 673 -15.10 2.51 -38.58
C GLN A 673 -14.43 3.63 -39.38
N ASP A 674 -13.92 3.34 -40.59
CA ASP A 674 -13.25 4.30 -41.45
C ASP A 674 -14.21 4.92 -42.49
N MET A 675 -15.45 4.42 -42.55
CA MET A 675 -16.48 4.90 -43.46
C MET A 675 -17.29 6.04 -42.81
N PRO A 676 -17.51 7.17 -43.50
CA PRO A 676 -18.23 8.31 -42.96
C PRO A 676 -19.69 8.00 -42.59
N GLU A 677 -20.29 6.97 -43.18
CA GLU A 677 -21.65 6.51 -42.85
C GLU A 677 -21.77 5.86 -41.47
N TYR A 678 -20.66 5.39 -40.88
CA TYR A 678 -20.62 4.62 -39.64
C TYR A 678 -19.82 5.33 -38.53
N GLU A 679 -19.91 6.66 -38.45
CA GLU A 679 -19.31 7.47 -37.36
C GLU A 679 -19.77 6.99 -35.96
N ASN A 680 -21.00 6.50 -35.84
CA ASN A 680 -21.52 5.88 -34.62
C ASN A 680 -20.72 4.63 -34.18
N PHE A 681 -20.25 3.81 -35.13
CA PHE A 681 -19.43 2.64 -34.84
C PHE A 681 -18.00 3.04 -34.45
N HIS A 682 -17.46 4.10 -35.05
CA HIS A 682 -16.20 4.70 -34.62
C HIS A 682 -16.27 5.14 -33.14
N HIS A 683 -17.33 5.86 -32.76
CA HIS A 683 -17.56 6.26 -31.37
C HIS A 683 -17.70 5.07 -30.42
N LEU A 684 -18.40 4.00 -30.83
CA LEU A 684 -18.54 2.78 -30.03
C LEU A 684 -17.18 2.10 -29.75
N LEU A 685 -16.29 2.05 -30.73
CA LEU A 685 -14.94 1.49 -30.56
C LEU A 685 -14.05 2.38 -29.69
N GLN A 686 -14.18 3.70 -29.81
CA GLN A 686 -13.33 4.67 -29.10
C GLN A 686 -13.71 4.86 -27.63
N ALA A 687 -15.01 4.81 -27.29
CA ALA A 687 -15.49 5.02 -25.93
C ALA A 687 -14.77 4.18 -24.83
N PRO A 688 -14.64 2.84 -24.96
CA PRO A 688 -13.92 2.05 -23.95
C PRO A 688 -12.42 2.33 -23.92
N VAL A 689 -11.84 2.83 -25.02
CA VAL A 689 -10.43 3.24 -25.07
C VAL A 689 -10.23 4.52 -24.27
N ASP A 690 -11.13 5.50 -24.42
CA ASP A 690 -11.07 6.77 -23.68
C ASP A 690 -11.20 6.53 -22.17
N ASP A 691 -12.18 5.74 -21.75
CA ASP A 691 -12.37 5.35 -20.34
C ASP A 691 -11.15 4.58 -19.80
N ALA A 692 -10.57 3.68 -20.62
CA ALA A 692 -9.36 2.97 -20.25
C ALA A 692 -8.15 3.92 -20.06
N GLN A 693 -7.99 4.95 -20.91
CA GLN A 693 -6.89 5.90 -20.78
C GLN A 693 -6.97 6.70 -19.48
N GLU A 694 -8.16 7.11 -19.03
CA GLU A 694 -8.33 7.83 -17.77
C GLU A 694 -7.82 7.01 -16.56
N ILE A 695 -8.20 5.72 -16.52
CA ILE A 695 -7.72 4.79 -15.47
C ILE A 695 -6.23 4.54 -15.62
N LEU A 696 -5.75 4.35 -16.86
CA LEU A 696 -4.35 4.13 -17.16
C LEU A 696 -3.49 5.30 -16.70
N HIS A 697 -3.95 6.56 -16.74
CA HIS A 697 -3.18 7.74 -16.34
C HIS A 697 -3.13 7.97 -14.83
N SER A 698 -4.17 7.60 -14.09
CA SER A 698 -4.30 7.90 -12.66
C SER A 698 -3.72 6.83 -11.73
N ARG A 699 -3.82 5.55 -12.11
CA ARG A 699 -3.48 4.44 -11.21
C ARG A 699 -1.98 4.27 -10.98
N PHE A 700 -1.60 3.89 -9.76
CA PHE A 700 -0.24 3.41 -9.45
C PHE A 700 -0.30 2.00 -8.85
N PRO A 701 0.44 1.02 -9.39
CA PRO A 701 1.25 1.09 -10.62
C PRO A 701 0.36 1.19 -11.87
N MET A 702 0.96 1.55 -13.02
CA MET A 702 0.20 1.54 -14.28
C MET A 702 -0.24 0.10 -14.59
N PRO A 703 -1.52 -0.14 -14.90
CA PRO A 703 -1.98 -1.48 -15.26
C PRO A 703 -1.50 -1.88 -16.66
N ARG A 704 -1.38 -3.19 -16.89
CA ARG A 704 -1.15 -3.72 -18.24
C ARG A 704 -2.41 -3.50 -19.09
N TYR A 705 -2.26 -2.86 -20.23
CA TYR A 705 -3.34 -2.68 -21.20
C TYR A 705 -3.42 -3.86 -22.17
N ILE A 706 -4.63 -4.36 -22.42
CA ILE A 706 -4.92 -5.51 -23.29
C ILE A 706 -6.10 -5.16 -24.20
N ASP A 707 -5.91 -5.22 -25.52
CA ASP A 707 -6.98 -5.16 -26.53
C ASP A 707 -7.08 -6.55 -27.17
N THR A 708 -8.24 -7.19 -27.05
CA THR A 708 -8.50 -8.53 -27.56
C THR A 708 -9.94 -8.64 -28.08
N GLU A 709 -10.22 -9.74 -28.75
CA GLU A 709 -11.51 -9.99 -29.40
C GLU A 709 -11.92 -11.45 -29.22
N HIS A 710 -13.13 -11.78 -29.67
CA HIS A 710 -13.60 -13.15 -29.77
C HIS A 710 -12.60 -14.04 -30.54
N GLY A 711 -12.23 -15.18 -29.96
CA GLY A 711 -11.22 -16.09 -30.51
C GLY A 711 -9.75 -15.67 -30.27
N GLY A 712 -9.49 -14.48 -29.72
CA GLY A 712 -8.15 -14.01 -29.41
C GLY A 712 -7.49 -14.74 -28.22
N SER A 713 -6.18 -14.97 -28.29
CA SER A 713 -5.45 -15.71 -27.25
C SER A 713 -5.46 -15.00 -25.88
N GLN A 714 -5.50 -13.66 -25.87
CA GLN A 714 -5.52 -12.85 -24.65
C GLN A 714 -6.92 -12.74 -24.02
N ALA A 715 -7.98 -13.18 -24.70
CA ALA A 715 -9.33 -13.27 -24.13
C ALA A 715 -9.40 -14.21 -22.91
N ARG A 716 -8.42 -15.12 -22.76
CA ARG A 716 -8.27 -15.99 -21.59
C ARG A 716 -8.25 -15.23 -20.25
N PHE A 717 -7.74 -13.99 -20.24
CA PHE A 717 -7.71 -13.17 -19.03
C PHE A 717 -9.13 -12.82 -18.56
N LEU A 718 -10.02 -12.42 -19.47
CA LEU A 718 -11.45 -12.21 -19.18
C LEU A 718 -12.11 -13.53 -18.75
N LEU A 719 -11.93 -14.59 -19.54
CA LEU A 719 -12.60 -15.88 -19.32
C LEU A 719 -12.24 -16.53 -17.97
N SER A 720 -11.02 -16.31 -17.47
CA SER A 720 -10.58 -16.82 -16.17
C SER A 720 -11.23 -16.09 -14.97
N LYS A 721 -11.68 -14.86 -15.18
CA LYS A 721 -12.24 -13.98 -14.13
C LYS A 721 -13.76 -14.07 -14.04
N VAL A 722 -14.43 -14.30 -15.16
CA VAL A 722 -15.89 -14.47 -15.17
C VAL A 722 -16.33 -15.77 -14.51
N ASN A 723 -17.54 -15.74 -13.96
CA ASN A 723 -18.21 -16.92 -13.48
C ASN A 723 -18.71 -17.79 -14.66
N PRO A 724 -18.42 -19.10 -14.69
CA PRO A 724 -18.94 -20.02 -15.71
C PRO A 724 -20.39 -20.42 -15.38
N SER A 725 -21.34 -19.50 -15.55
CA SER A 725 -22.78 -19.80 -15.40
C SER A 725 -23.31 -20.67 -16.55
N GLN A 726 -22.67 -20.58 -17.73
CA GLN A 726 -22.91 -21.46 -18.87
C GLN A 726 -21.83 -22.54 -18.89
N THR A 727 -22.19 -23.74 -18.43
CA THR A 727 -21.34 -24.94 -18.56
C THR A 727 -21.85 -25.84 -19.69
N HIS A 728 -21.01 -26.74 -20.18
CA HIS A 728 -21.39 -27.78 -21.15
C HIS A 728 -22.62 -28.60 -20.69
N ASN A 729 -22.89 -28.67 -19.38
CA ASN A 729 -24.05 -29.34 -18.80
C ASN A 729 -25.36 -28.53 -18.87
N ASN A 730 -25.30 -27.19 -18.91
CA ASN A 730 -26.49 -26.32 -18.93
C ASN A 730 -26.75 -25.66 -20.29
N MET A 731 -25.87 -25.84 -21.28
CA MET A 731 -25.98 -25.25 -22.62
C MET A 731 -27.25 -25.71 -23.37
N TYR A 732 -27.83 -26.85 -23.00
CA TYR A 732 -29.05 -27.42 -23.61
C TYR A 732 -30.31 -27.28 -22.74
N ALA A 733 -30.23 -26.71 -21.54
CA ALA A 733 -31.37 -26.65 -20.62
C ALA A 733 -32.39 -25.53 -20.97
N TRP A 734 -32.01 -24.56 -21.81
CA TRP A 734 -32.87 -23.44 -22.21
C TRP A 734 -33.66 -23.66 -23.51
N GLY A 735 -33.70 -24.90 -24.03
CA GLY A 735 -34.43 -25.28 -25.23
C GLY A 735 -35.82 -25.90 -25.01
N GLN A 736 -36.33 -25.93 -23.77
CA GLN A 736 -37.66 -26.49 -23.46
C GLN A 736 -38.47 -25.58 -22.52
N VAL A 737 -38.82 -24.39 -23.01
CA VAL A 737 -40.11 -23.78 -22.67
C VAL A 737 -40.63 -23.14 -23.94
N SER A 738 -41.47 -23.89 -24.65
CA SER A 738 -42.40 -23.39 -25.67
C SER A 738 -43.72 -23.04 -24.99
#